data_AF-A0A7Z9ZZW5-F1
#
_entry.id   AF-A0A7Z9ZZW5-F1
#
_cell.length_a   1.000
_cell.length_b   1.000
_cell.length_c   1.000
_cell.angle_alpha   90.00
_cell.angle_beta   90.00
_cell.angle_gamma   90.00
#
_symmetry.space_group_name_H-M   'P 1'
#
loop_
_entity.id
_entity.type
_entity.pdbx_description
1 polymer ?
#
loop_
_entity_poly.entity_id
_entity_poly.type
_entity_poly.pdbx_seq_one_letter_code
_entity_poly.pdbx_strand_id
1 'polypeptide(L)'
;PKVTADDIWLEAHLALSRDIRCIIFYMWRPAPKGREQGIHGLTDSKGGPTERLTASSEFARECLRLSTLGDLRGEPKVAVLNSTRSNFLLMALGRDRWRPRGRMLDWARALGGAGFSSDFIEHENLLDGTLERYRVLVIPSVPSLSAREASAVRAFVERGGTLLCEVPSGEFDELGRKHQRPPLSELIGAPKWIPVRSDPFFPSTLGLLLPALRPKRGALAARSLPPGAEPLLLSEEGAVAYARKVGRGWAVALGGEVVGADSRADIPPAQFEFLRATLERTAGLRPEAEAYPEDPMLDIRVRKGERAWAVHLTALDGKAGRGPLALVLRAPMPSFALLVRPPTRALRRLDFEHKGGLLYIYIPKLDVANEVVLLYRGLLPAIELPEHVAKGGRVRGRAVVYCAGEPPSREAFVKVRVEGLSKEWGGVRAEGGGRLKIGPNSVASVEFTIRASPEAKVDRSRTRRKVVVELVCGGIKVETEQGLGVVEPLDAFVFYGEECLNPWQEISPPLLRWGFGPGGEVRIKPPSIPAWRDVKLTLSIEDRTGVKGPVDVEILAPEGLGLPRRLEVEGGMAKVPVRASPGDYKITLRLKKGKVRREVNFTLRARVEPESLNGFVKGMKPKGGAVGGVLACDREGGEGLCVVEVKAPEGTIVADRKGKA
;
A
#
# COMPACT_ATOMS: atom_id res chain seq x y z
N PRO A 1 15.93 -6.05 -2.48
CA PRO A 1 14.83 -6.46 -1.58
C PRO A 1 13.67 -7.07 -2.37
N LYS A 2 13.12 -8.21 -1.92
CA LYS A 2 11.91 -8.81 -2.50
C LYS A 2 10.70 -8.04 -1.96
N VAL A 3 9.86 -7.50 -2.84
CA VAL A 3 8.59 -6.86 -2.44
C VAL A 3 7.56 -7.94 -2.12
N THR A 4 6.96 -7.84 -0.94
CA THR A 4 6.00 -8.78 -0.34
C THR A 4 4.57 -8.22 -0.36
N ALA A 5 3.59 -9.01 0.10
CA ALA A 5 2.23 -8.52 0.32
C ALA A 5 2.17 -7.42 1.39
N ASP A 6 2.98 -7.52 2.44
CA ASP A 6 3.01 -6.54 3.54
C ASP A 6 3.51 -5.17 3.07
N ASP A 7 4.49 -5.16 2.16
CA ASP A 7 4.98 -3.92 1.52
C ASP A 7 3.86 -3.24 0.72
N ILE A 8 3.03 -4.02 0.00
CA ILE A 8 1.88 -3.48 -0.74
C ILE A 8 0.90 -2.82 0.22
N TRP A 9 0.58 -3.47 1.34
CA TRP A 9 -0.34 -2.91 2.34
C TRP A 9 0.22 -1.64 2.96
N LEU A 10 1.48 -1.66 3.39
CA LEU A 10 2.17 -0.53 4.00
C LEU A 10 2.18 0.68 3.07
N GLU A 11 2.72 0.52 1.86
CA GLU A 11 2.84 1.63 0.91
C GLU A 11 1.47 2.15 0.46
N ALA A 12 0.49 1.27 0.27
CA ALA A 12 -0.85 1.69 -0.14
C ALA A 12 -1.59 2.47 0.95
N HIS A 13 -1.46 2.06 2.22
CA HIS A 13 -2.02 2.80 3.36
C HIS A 13 -1.29 4.11 3.62
N LEU A 14 0.04 4.13 3.48
CA LEU A 14 0.85 5.36 3.55
C LEU A 14 0.46 6.36 2.46
N ALA A 15 0.17 5.87 1.25
CA ALA A 15 -0.34 6.70 0.16
C ALA A 15 -1.72 7.26 0.50
N LEU A 16 -2.65 6.42 0.96
CA LEU A 16 -4.00 6.84 1.34
C LEU A 16 -3.98 7.87 2.49
N SER A 17 -3.09 7.70 3.47
CA SER A 17 -2.97 8.63 4.60
C SER A 17 -2.36 9.99 4.22
N ARG A 18 -1.75 10.09 3.03
CA ARG A 18 -1.11 11.28 2.44
C ARG A 18 -1.92 11.88 1.28
N ASP A 19 -3.24 11.68 1.31
CA ASP A 19 -4.19 12.21 0.32
C ASP A 19 -3.94 11.79 -1.14
N ILE A 20 -3.17 10.71 -1.36
CA ILE A 20 -2.95 10.16 -2.69
C ILE A 20 -4.27 9.56 -3.21
N ARG A 21 -4.70 10.05 -4.38
CA ARG A 21 -5.99 9.72 -5.01
C ARG A 21 -5.92 8.51 -5.94
N CYS A 22 -4.72 8.16 -6.38
CA CYS A 22 -4.47 7.11 -7.36
C CYS A 22 -3.15 6.42 -7.04
N ILE A 23 -3.19 5.10 -6.97
CA ILE A 23 -2.01 4.26 -6.76
C ILE A 23 -1.85 3.38 -7.98
N ILE A 24 -0.70 3.50 -8.64
CA ILE A 24 -0.35 2.70 -9.81
C ILE A 24 0.88 1.88 -9.44
N PHE A 25 0.74 0.56 -9.42
CA PHE A 25 1.85 -0.34 -9.18
C PHE A 25 2.60 -0.59 -10.50
N TYR A 26 3.83 -0.08 -10.59
CA TYR A 26 4.75 -0.46 -11.66
C TYR A 26 5.40 -1.81 -11.27
N MET A 27 5.11 -2.91 -11.94
CA MET A 27 4.29 -3.04 -13.16
C MET A 27 3.34 -4.23 -13.07
N TRP A 28 2.34 -4.26 -13.94
CA TRP A 28 1.38 -5.36 -13.99
C TRP A 28 2.10 -6.71 -14.14
N ARG A 29 2.95 -6.83 -15.16
CA ARG A 29 3.74 -8.02 -15.48
C ARG A 29 5.20 -7.63 -15.71
N PRO A 30 6.20 -8.40 -15.24
CA PRO A 30 7.61 -8.10 -15.49
C PRO A 30 7.93 -7.98 -16.98
N ALA A 31 8.95 -7.19 -17.32
CA ALA A 31 9.44 -7.17 -18.69
C ALA A 31 9.88 -8.59 -19.11
N PRO A 32 9.56 -9.03 -20.34
CA PRO A 32 9.97 -10.35 -20.80
C PRO A 32 11.46 -10.43 -21.15
N LYS A 33 12.10 -9.29 -21.41
CA LYS A 33 13.52 -9.15 -21.80
C LYS A 33 14.06 -7.79 -21.34
N GLY A 34 15.38 -7.68 -21.27
CA GLY A 34 16.08 -6.43 -20.97
C GLY A 34 16.38 -6.23 -19.48
N ARG A 35 16.76 -5.00 -19.11
CA ARG A 35 17.24 -4.69 -17.75
C ARG A 35 16.23 -4.97 -16.64
N GLU A 36 14.93 -4.86 -16.95
CA GLU A 36 13.83 -5.11 -16.01
C GLU A 36 13.22 -6.50 -16.17
N GLN A 37 13.94 -7.44 -16.78
CA GLN A 37 13.45 -8.80 -16.98
C GLN A 37 13.19 -9.50 -15.64
N GLY A 38 11.97 -10.00 -15.46
CA GLY A 38 11.61 -10.83 -14.30
C GLY A 38 11.43 -10.09 -12.97
N ILE A 39 11.48 -8.76 -12.94
CA ILE A 39 11.32 -7.94 -11.73
C ILE A 39 10.04 -7.08 -11.75
N HIS A 40 9.67 -6.50 -10.60
CA HIS A 40 8.57 -5.52 -10.41
C HIS A 40 7.12 -5.96 -10.68
N GLY A 41 6.86 -7.16 -11.21
CA GLY A 41 5.51 -7.62 -11.53
C GLY A 41 4.56 -7.79 -10.32
N LEU A 42 3.34 -7.27 -10.41
CA LEU A 42 2.20 -7.74 -9.60
C LEU A 42 1.84 -9.19 -9.94
N THR A 43 2.01 -9.57 -11.21
CA THR A 43 1.97 -10.95 -11.67
C THR A 43 3.37 -11.55 -11.75
N ASP A 44 3.46 -12.87 -11.90
CA ASP A 44 4.73 -13.51 -12.30
C ASP A 44 5.11 -13.18 -13.76
N SER A 45 6.27 -13.67 -14.22
CA SER A 45 6.78 -13.44 -15.58
C SER A 45 5.93 -14.05 -16.69
N LYS A 46 5.08 -15.02 -16.36
CA LYS A 46 4.11 -15.64 -17.27
C LYS A 46 2.80 -14.85 -17.24
N GLY A 47 2.49 -14.18 -16.13
CA GLY A 47 1.29 -13.39 -15.85
C GLY A 47 0.39 -13.97 -14.75
N GLY A 48 0.80 -15.05 -14.08
CA GLY A 48 0.05 -15.65 -12.97
C GLY A 48 -0.04 -14.77 -11.72
N PRO A 49 -1.02 -15.00 -10.85
CA PRO A 49 -1.21 -14.20 -9.64
C PRO A 49 -0.03 -14.36 -8.67
N THR A 50 0.29 -13.30 -7.93
CA THR A 50 1.25 -13.35 -6.82
C THR A 50 0.62 -12.79 -5.55
N GLU A 51 1.29 -12.97 -4.40
CA GLU A 51 0.89 -12.36 -3.13
C GLU A 51 0.65 -10.84 -3.25
N ARG A 52 1.41 -10.14 -4.11
CA ARG A 52 1.27 -8.69 -4.36
C ARG A 52 -0.02 -8.35 -5.10
N LEU A 53 -0.43 -9.18 -6.06
CA LEU A 53 -1.70 -9.01 -6.77
C LEU A 53 -2.88 -9.20 -5.81
N THR A 54 -2.79 -10.20 -4.93
CA THR A 54 -3.81 -10.44 -3.89
C THR A 54 -3.92 -9.23 -2.96
N ALA A 55 -2.81 -8.78 -2.38
CA ALA A 55 -2.79 -7.64 -1.46
C ALA A 55 -3.30 -6.34 -2.10
N SER A 56 -2.86 -6.02 -3.32
CA SER A 56 -3.33 -4.81 -4.03
C SER A 56 -4.82 -4.89 -4.38
N SER A 57 -5.33 -6.08 -4.71
CA SER A 57 -6.76 -6.30 -4.96
C SER A 57 -7.59 -6.15 -3.68
N GLU A 58 -7.10 -6.64 -2.54
CA GLU A 58 -7.74 -6.50 -1.24
C GLU A 58 -7.78 -5.05 -0.76
N PHE A 59 -6.66 -4.34 -0.87
CA PHE A 59 -6.60 -2.91 -0.61
C PHE A 59 -7.61 -2.12 -1.47
N ALA A 60 -7.67 -2.40 -2.78
CA ALA A 60 -8.64 -1.74 -3.66
C ALA A 60 -10.08 -2.00 -3.23
N ARG A 61 -10.40 -3.22 -2.77
CA ARG A 61 -11.74 -3.57 -2.26
C ARG A 61 -12.06 -2.83 -0.96
N GLU A 62 -11.08 -2.64 -0.09
CA GLU A 62 -11.23 -1.83 1.13
C GLU A 62 -11.54 -0.37 0.80
N CYS A 63 -10.80 0.23 -0.13
CA CYS A 63 -11.08 1.60 -0.58
C CYS A 63 -12.49 1.76 -1.17
N LEU A 64 -12.98 0.74 -1.90
CA LEU A 64 -14.36 0.74 -2.41
C LEU A 64 -15.39 0.64 -1.28
N ARG A 65 -15.16 -0.23 -0.29
CA ARG A 65 -16.06 -0.42 0.86
C ARG A 65 -16.15 0.82 1.74
N LEU A 66 -15.05 1.54 1.87
CA LEU A 66 -14.93 2.74 2.69
C LEU A 66 -14.66 3.96 1.82
N SER A 67 -15.47 4.14 0.78
CA SER A 67 -15.34 5.24 -0.18
C SER A 67 -15.33 6.62 0.49
N THR A 68 -15.96 6.77 1.67
CA THR A 68 -15.89 7.99 2.49
C THR A 68 -14.46 8.40 2.86
N LEU A 69 -13.52 7.45 2.98
CA LEU A 69 -12.09 7.74 3.18
C LEU A 69 -11.51 8.50 1.99
N GLY A 70 -12.08 8.33 0.80
CA GLY A 70 -11.75 9.11 -0.40
C GLY A 70 -12.15 10.58 -0.32
N ASP A 71 -13.04 10.99 0.58
CA ASP A 71 -13.47 12.39 0.68
C ASP A 71 -12.70 13.18 1.74
N LEU A 72 -12.02 12.49 2.66
CA LEU A 72 -11.26 13.11 3.74
C LEU A 72 -9.98 13.79 3.23
N ARG A 73 -9.50 14.84 3.89
CA ARG A 73 -8.22 15.50 3.56
C ARG A 73 -7.38 15.76 4.79
N GLY A 74 -6.08 15.60 4.67
CA GLY A 74 -5.14 16.23 5.59
C GLY A 74 -5.15 17.75 5.40
N GLU A 75 -4.76 18.48 6.45
CA GLU A 75 -4.52 19.92 6.34
C GLU A 75 -3.11 20.28 6.84
N PRO A 76 -2.04 19.88 6.12
CA PRO A 76 -0.68 20.23 6.51
C PRO A 76 -0.52 21.75 6.67
N LYS A 77 0.00 22.17 7.84
CA LYS A 77 0.30 23.58 8.11
C LYS A 77 1.79 23.90 7.97
N VAL A 78 2.59 22.91 7.60
CA VAL A 78 4.03 22.99 7.38
C VAL A 78 4.32 22.68 5.91
N ALA A 79 5.13 23.51 5.27
CA ALA A 79 5.69 23.24 3.94
C ALA A 79 7.21 23.07 4.04
N VAL A 80 7.77 22.13 3.28
CA VAL A 80 9.20 21.93 3.12
C VAL A 80 9.58 22.24 1.68
N LEU A 81 10.51 23.17 1.48
CA LEU A 81 10.97 23.54 0.15
C LEU A 81 11.83 22.42 -0.44
N ASN A 82 11.35 21.81 -1.53
CA ASN A 82 12.16 21.00 -2.41
C ASN A 82 12.87 21.92 -3.41
N SER A 83 14.17 21.68 -3.65
CA SER A 83 14.95 22.51 -4.57
C SER A 83 15.71 21.64 -5.56
N THR A 84 15.04 21.31 -6.67
CA THR A 84 15.69 20.67 -7.81
C THR A 84 16.82 21.56 -8.36
N ARG A 85 16.68 22.88 -8.28
CA ARG A 85 17.72 23.85 -8.65
C ARG A 85 19.01 23.66 -7.85
N SER A 86 18.90 23.40 -6.55
CA SER A 86 20.07 23.12 -5.71
C SER A 86 20.77 21.82 -6.10
N ASN A 87 20.06 20.81 -6.62
CA ASN A 87 20.69 19.59 -7.15
C ASN A 87 21.59 19.91 -8.34
N PHE A 88 21.14 20.77 -9.27
CA PHE A 88 21.94 21.19 -10.43
C PHE A 88 23.14 22.03 -10.02
N LEU A 89 22.96 22.98 -9.09
CA LEU A 89 24.08 23.78 -8.56
C LEU A 89 25.14 22.89 -7.92
N LEU A 90 24.74 21.97 -7.04
CA LEU A 90 25.70 21.07 -6.38
C LEU A 90 26.41 20.15 -7.39
N MET A 91 25.70 19.69 -8.43
CA MET A 91 26.32 18.94 -9.53
C MET A 91 27.39 19.79 -10.24
N ALA A 92 27.10 21.04 -10.57
CA ALA A 92 28.04 21.95 -11.23
C ALA A 92 29.27 22.27 -10.36
N LEU A 93 29.11 22.28 -9.03
CA LEU A 93 30.19 22.48 -8.07
C LEU A 93 30.96 21.19 -7.73
N GLY A 94 30.68 20.06 -8.39
CA GLY A 94 31.32 18.77 -8.09
C GLY A 94 30.98 18.21 -6.71
N ARG A 95 29.85 18.63 -6.13
CA ARG A 95 29.35 18.20 -4.81
C ARG A 95 28.24 17.16 -4.96
N ASP A 96 27.88 16.53 -3.86
CA ASP A 96 26.79 15.54 -3.85
C ASP A 96 25.44 16.17 -4.21
N ARG A 97 24.99 15.92 -5.44
CA ARG A 97 23.72 16.38 -5.99
C ARG A 97 22.48 15.77 -5.34
N TRP A 98 22.61 14.67 -4.59
CA TRP A 98 21.49 13.99 -3.95
C TRP A 98 21.23 14.51 -2.53
N ARG A 99 22.19 15.25 -1.97
CA ARG A 99 22.12 15.80 -0.62
C ARG A 99 20.85 16.64 -0.36
N PRO A 100 20.38 17.54 -1.25
CA PRO A 100 19.17 18.32 -0.99
C PRO A 100 17.92 17.42 -0.90
N ARG A 101 17.84 16.38 -1.74
CA ARG A 101 16.76 15.38 -1.67
C ARG A 101 16.81 14.62 -0.35
N GLY A 102 18.00 14.20 0.10
CA GLY A 102 18.18 13.56 1.40
C GLY A 102 17.68 14.43 2.54
N ARG A 103 18.05 15.72 2.55
CA ARG A 103 17.61 16.68 3.56
C ARG A 103 16.10 16.88 3.59
N MET A 104 15.47 17.01 2.43
CA MET A 104 14.01 17.08 2.34
C MET A 104 13.33 15.87 3.00
N LEU A 105 13.84 14.65 2.74
CA LEU A 105 13.30 13.41 3.32
C LEU A 105 13.53 13.34 4.84
N ASP A 106 14.71 13.77 5.30
CA ASP A 106 15.04 13.85 6.73
C ASP A 106 14.10 14.78 7.48
N TRP A 107 13.79 15.95 6.91
CA TRP A 107 12.80 16.87 7.46
C TRP A 107 11.40 16.27 7.52
N ALA A 108 10.97 15.57 6.47
CA ALA A 108 9.66 14.91 6.47
C ALA A 108 9.55 13.79 7.51
N ARG A 109 10.63 13.02 7.73
CA ARG A 109 10.71 12.01 8.79
C ARG A 109 10.68 12.65 10.17
N ALA A 110 11.43 13.73 10.38
CA ALA A 110 11.51 14.42 11.67
C ALA A 110 10.17 15.10 12.03
N LEU A 111 9.53 15.77 11.08
CA LEU A 111 8.21 16.38 11.25
C LEU A 111 7.13 15.32 11.49
N GLY A 112 7.13 14.23 10.71
CA GLY A 112 6.23 13.09 10.95
C GLY A 112 6.46 12.45 12.33
N GLY A 113 7.73 12.30 12.71
CA GLY A 113 8.25 11.98 14.04
C GLY A 113 7.59 12.76 15.16
N ALA A 114 7.64 14.07 15.01
CA ALA A 114 7.08 15.05 15.94
C ALA A 114 5.55 15.14 15.90
N GLY A 115 4.86 14.41 15.01
CA GLY A 115 3.39 14.42 14.90
C GLY A 115 2.81 15.47 13.95
N PHE A 116 3.62 16.02 13.04
CA PHE A 116 3.21 17.03 12.07
C PHE A 116 3.17 16.49 10.64
N SER A 117 2.14 16.88 9.90
CA SER A 117 2.06 16.70 8.44
C SER A 117 2.70 17.86 7.71
N SER A 118 3.39 17.54 6.61
CA SER A 118 4.09 18.52 5.79
C SER A 118 3.85 18.26 4.31
N ASP A 119 3.67 19.33 3.55
CA ASP A 119 3.72 19.30 2.10
C ASP A 119 5.13 19.59 1.60
N PHE A 120 5.46 19.07 0.42
CA PHE A 120 6.62 19.52 -0.34
C PHE A 120 6.16 20.55 -1.36
N ILE A 121 6.86 21.70 -1.39
CA ILE A 121 6.60 22.76 -2.35
C ILE A 121 7.87 23.05 -3.17
N GLU A 122 7.70 23.54 -4.39
CA GLU A 122 8.81 23.91 -5.29
C GLU A 122 9.01 25.44 -5.30
N HIS A 123 10.02 25.91 -6.05
CA HIS A 123 10.35 27.33 -6.15
C HIS A 123 9.20 28.20 -6.67
N GLU A 124 8.43 27.70 -7.63
CA GLU A 124 7.28 28.40 -8.21
C GLU A 124 6.19 28.66 -7.16
N ASN A 125 6.03 27.74 -6.21
CA ASN A 125 5.04 27.86 -5.13
C ASN A 125 5.40 28.95 -4.11
N LEU A 126 6.65 29.41 -4.08
CA LEU A 126 7.03 30.58 -3.28
C LEU A 126 6.42 31.87 -3.85
N LEU A 127 6.07 31.87 -5.14
CA LEU A 127 5.69 33.08 -5.89
C LEU A 127 4.22 33.12 -6.30
N ASP A 128 3.51 31.98 -6.27
CA ASP A 128 2.13 31.85 -6.79
C ASP A 128 1.02 32.03 -5.73
N GLY A 129 1.39 32.42 -4.50
CA GLY A 129 0.46 32.57 -3.37
C GLY A 129 0.27 31.29 -2.52
N THR A 130 0.84 30.15 -2.92
CA THR A 130 0.74 28.87 -2.19
C THR A 130 1.17 28.98 -0.72
N LEU A 131 2.12 29.87 -0.39
CA LEU A 131 2.57 30.10 0.99
C LEU A 131 1.44 30.52 1.95
N GLU A 132 0.33 31.07 1.47
CA GLU A 132 -0.80 31.48 2.32
C GLU A 132 -1.50 30.31 3.02
N ARG A 133 -1.33 29.09 2.51
CA ARG A 133 -1.90 27.87 3.11
C ARG A 133 -1.15 27.42 4.36
N TYR A 134 0.10 27.84 4.52
CA TYR A 134 1.01 27.32 5.54
C TYR A 134 1.22 28.31 6.69
N ARG A 135 1.50 27.77 7.87
CA ARG A 135 1.98 28.53 9.04
C ARG A 135 3.49 28.50 9.14
N VAL A 136 4.11 27.45 8.60
CA VAL A 136 5.55 27.22 8.68
C VAL A 136 6.09 26.89 7.29
N LEU A 137 7.20 27.52 6.92
CA LEU A 137 8.03 27.17 5.78
C LEU A 137 9.38 26.66 6.29
N VAL A 138 9.79 25.47 5.86
CA VAL A 138 11.11 24.91 6.10
C VAL A 138 11.96 25.06 4.85
N ILE A 139 13.15 25.65 5.01
CA ILE A 139 14.19 25.73 3.98
C ILE A 139 15.38 24.85 4.44
N PRO A 140 15.45 23.60 3.94
CA PRO A 140 16.42 22.60 4.41
C PRO A 140 17.78 22.77 3.70
N SER A 141 18.51 23.82 4.07
CA SER A 141 19.85 24.15 3.55
C SER A 141 19.83 24.24 2.01
N VAL A 142 19.02 25.16 1.48
CA VAL A 142 18.79 25.35 0.04
C VAL A 142 19.73 26.46 -0.46
N PRO A 143 20.87 26.12 -1.09
CA PRO A 143 21.89 27.12 -1.45
C PRO A 143 21.47 28.06 -2.57
N SER A 144 20.56 27.66 -3.48
CA SER A 144 20.16 28.50 -4.61
C SER A 144 18.76 29.05 -4.45
N LEU A 145 18.64 30.39 -4.33
CA LEU A 145 17.38 31.12 -4.24
C LEU A 145 17.50 32.45 -5.00
N SER A 146 16.47 32.78 -5.77
CA SER A 146 16.39 34.08 -6.43
C SER A 146 16.09 35.20 -5.42
N ALA A 147 16.41 36.44 -5.79
CA ALA A 147 16.04 37.60 -4.97
C ALA A 147 14.51 37.67 -4.76
N ARG A 148 13.73 37.35 -5.81
CA ARG A 148 12.26 37.35 -5.74
C ARG A 148 11.73 36.29 -4.78
N GLU A 149 12.30 35.08 -4.81
CA GLU A 149 11.95 33.99 -3.89
C GLU A 149 12.24 34.40 -2.45
N ALA A 150 13.43 34.96 -2.18
CA ALA A 150 13.79 35.41 -0.83
C ALA A 150 12.90 36.56 -0.34
N SER A 151 12.51 37.49 -1.22
CA SER A 151 11.53 38.54 -0.91
C SER A 151 10.15 37.95 -0.57
N ALA A 152 9.70 36.93 -1.28
CA ALA A 152 8.43 36.26 -0.98
C ALA A 152 8.47 35.53 0.37
N VAL A 153 9.58 34.85 0.69
CA VAL A 153 9.81 34.24 2.01
C VAL A 153 9.81 35.28 3.12
N ARG A 154 10.49 36.41 2.93
CA ARG A 154 10.47 37.53 3.89
C ARG A 154 9.05 38.03 4.11
N ALA A 155 8.30 38.27 3.04
CA ALA A 155 6.93 38.77 3.14
C ALA A 155 5.99 37.77 3.84
N PHE A 156 6.20 36.46 3.62
CA PHE A 156 5.50 35.41 4.37
C PHE A 156 5.76 35.51 5.88
N VAL A 157 7.03 35.65 6.28
CA VAL A 157 7.39 35.80 7.71
C VAL A 157 6.82 37.09 8.28
N GLU A 158 7.00 38.22 7.61
CA GLU A 158 6.51 39.53 8.08
C GLU A 158 5.00 39.56 8.31
N ARG A 159 4.23 38.82 7.50
CA ARG A 159 2.78 38.70 7.66
C ARG A 159 2.33 37.79 8.81
N GLY A 160 3.23 37.02 9.42
CA GLY A 160 2.92 36.13 10.55
C GLY A 160 3.32 34.67 10.35
N GLY A 161 3.98 34.34 9.23
CA GLY A 161 4.52 33.00 9.01
C GLY A 161 5.79 32.74 9.82
N THR A 162 6.11 31.46 9.98
CA THR A 162 7.37 31.02 10.61
C THR A 162 8.28 30.40 9.55
N LEU A 163 9.51 30.90 9.46
CA LEU A 163 10.57 30.28 8.66
C LEU A 163 11.45 29.42 9.58
N LEU A 164 11.59 28.13 9.27
CA LEU A 164 12.70 27.30 9.76
C LEU A 164 13.77 27.24 8.66
N CYS A 165 14.90 27.92 8.86
CA CYS A 165 15.96 28.02 7.87
C CYS A 165 17.23 27.34 8.38
N GLU A 166 17.62 26.24 7.74
CA GLU A 166 18.99 25.74 7.94
C GLU A 166 19.98 26.59 7.15
N VAL A 167 21.15 26.84 7.74
CA VAL A 167 22.26 27.52 7.08
C VAL A 167 23.30 26.52 6.56
N PRO A 168 23.94 26.79 5.42
CA PRO A 168 23.71 27.94 4.55
C PRO A 168 22.48 27.75 3.64
N SER A 169 21.72 28.84 3.44
CA SER A 169 20.63 28.93 2.45
C SER A 169 20.66 30.26 1.71
N GLY A 170 20.34 30.23 0.42
CA GLY A 170 20.34 31.42 -0.45
C GLY A 170 21.74 32.01 -0.72
N GLU A 171 22.79 31.20 -0.75
CA GLU A 171 24.15 31.66 -1.08
C GLU A 171 24.31 32.04 -2.56
N PHE A 172 23.50 31.45 -3.44
CA PHE A 172 23.55 31.62 -4.88
C PHE A 172 22.19 32.04 -5.44
N ASP A 173 22.19 32.77 -6.55
CA ASP A 173 21.00 33.12 -7.31
C ASP A 173 20.48 31.93 -8.15
N GLU A 174 19.42 32.17 -8.91
CA GLU A 174 18.78 31.18 -9.77
C GLU A 174 19.67 30.69 -10.93
N LEU A 175 20.73 31.44 -11.26
CA LEU A 175 21.71 31.11 -12.30
C LEU A 175 22.98 30.48 -11.71
N GLY A 176 23.02 30.25 -10.38
CA GLY A 176 24.19 29.69 -9.69
C GLY A 176 25.31 30.70 -9.45
N ARG A 177 25.05 32.00 -9.55
CA ARG A 177 26.01 33.05 -9.23
C ARG A 177 25.93 33.35 -7.74
N LYS A 178 27.09 33.48 -7.08
CA LYS A 178 27.12 33.75 -5.64
C LYS A 178 26.55 35.14 -5.35
N HIS A 179 25.60 35.22 -4.43
CA HIS A 179 25.12 36.52 -3.93
C HIS A 179 26.24 37.22 -3.17
N GLN A 180 26.41 38.53 -3.40
CA GLN A 180 27.32 39.33 -2.58
C GLN A 180 26.87 39.34 -1.11
N ARG A 181 25.54 39.35 -0.90
CA ARG A 181 24.88 39.22 0.39
C ARG A 181 23.72 38.23 0.25
N PRO A 182 23.81 37.02 0.85
CA PRO A 182 22.73 36.04 0.80
C PRO A 182 21.41 36.65 1.31
N PRO A 183 20.32 36.69 0.54
CA PRO A 183 19.14 37.48 0.89
C PRO A 183 18.39 36.96 2.14
N LEU A 184 18.53 35.66 2.46
CA LEU A 184 18.01 35.09 3.71
C LEU A 184 18.89 35.38 4.92
N SER A 185 20.19 35.69 4.73
CA SER A 185 21.09 35.96 5.86
C SER A 185 20.64 37.17 6.67
N GLU A 186 20.17 38.24 6.02
CA GLU A 186 19.61 39.40 6.68
C GLU A 186 18.33 39.08 7.47
N LEU A 187 17.49 38.18 6.93
CA LEU A 187 16.24 37.77 7.59
C LEU A 187 16.51 37.06 8.92
N ILE A 188 17.55 36.22 8.96
CA ILE A 188 18.01 35.52 10.16
C ILE A 188 19.02 36.32 11.01
N GLY A 189 19.38 37.53 10.60
CA GLY A 189 20.29 38.43 11.33
C GLY A 189 21.79 38.21 11.13
N ALA A 190 22.19 37.36 10.17
CA ALA A 190 23.57 37.16 9.70
C ALA A 190 24.65 37.01 10.81
N PRO A 191 24.49 36.10 11.79
CA PRO A 191 25.51 35.91 12.81
C PRO A 191 26.78 35.28 12.23
N LYS A 192 27.87 35.38 12.98
CA LYS A 192 29.09 34.61 12.70
C LYS A 192 28.88 33.15 13.10
N TRP A 193 28.71 32.29 12.10
CA TRP A 193 28.62 30.84 12.29
C TRP A 193 30.00 30.21 12.50
N ILE A 194 30.13 29.36 13.52
CA ILE A 194 31.36 28.61 13.83
C ILE A 194 31.04 27.12 14.01
N PRO A 195 31.97 26.20 13.71
CA PRO A 195 31.73 24.77 13.89
C PRO A 195 31.47 24.39 15.35
N VAL A 196 30.48 23.53 15.57
CA VAL A 196 30.15 22.96 16.88
C VAL A 196 31.04 21.76 17.16
N ARG A 197 31.60 21.67 18.37
CA ARG A 197 32.40 20.54 18.87
C ARG A 197 31.82 19.92 20.14
N SER A 198 31.02 20.66 20.89
CA SER A 198 30.31 20.21 22.09
C SER A 198 28.90 19.67 21.79
N ASP A 199 28.35 18.88 22.72
CA ASP A 199 26.96 18.40 22.62
C ASP A 199 25.98 19.52 23.00
N PRO A 200 24.90 19.74 22.22
CA PRO A 200 23.99 20.85 22.45
C PRO A 200 22.89 20.54 23.49
N PHE A 201 22.34 21.59 24.11
CA PHE A 201 21.39 21.54 25.21
C PHE A 201 20.31 22.64 25.14
N PHE A 202 19.17 22.39 25.81
CA PHE A 202 18.07 23.36 25.89
C PHE A 202 18.33 24.45 26.95
N PRO A 203 17.90 25.71 26.74
CA PRO A 203 18.15 26.83 27.67
C PRO A 203 17.44 26.79 29.04
N SER A 204 16.70 25.73 29.40
CA SER A 204 15.90 25.68 30.64
C SER A 204 16.77 25.61 31.91
N THR A 205 16.23 26.08 33.05
CA THR A 205 16.90 26.23 34.37
C THR A 205 17.54 24.96 34.92
N LEU A 206 17.18 23.79 34.41
CA LEU A 206 17.71 22.50 34.87
C LEU A 206 18.94 22.02 34.07
N GLY A 207 19.38 22.73 33.03
CA GLY A 207 20.62 22.38 32.31
C GLY A 207 20.65 20.92 31.82
N LEU A 208 19.50 20.34 31.48
CA LEU A 208 19.41 18.97 30.99
C LEU A 208 20.15 18.87 29.66
N LEU A 209 21.38 18.37 29.72
CA LEU A 209 22.09 17.79 28.58
C LEU A 209 21.23 16.64 28.08
N LEU A 210 20.50 16.82 26.98
CA LEU A 210 19.81 15.71 26.35
C LEU A 210 20.86 14.91 25.58
N PRO A 211 21.11 13.63 25.93
CA PRO A 211 22.24 12.86 25.42
C PRO A 211 22.24 12.59 23.90
N ALA A 212 21.29 13.17 23.15
CA ALA A 212 20.93 12.71 21.82
C ALA A 212 20.69 13.82 20.77
N LEU A 213 20.91 15.11 21.06
CA LEU A 213 21.00 16.13 20.00
C LEU A 213 22.42 16.23 19.43
N ARG A 214 23.16 15.11 19.31
CA ARG A 214 24.52 15.13 18.76
C ARG A 214 24.50 15.79 17.38
N PRO A 215 25.17 16.92 17.19
CA PRO A 215 25.21 17.56 15.88
C PRO A 215 25.95 16.62 14.93
N LYS A 216 25.39 16.35 13.76
CA LYS A 216 26.14 15.64 12.70
C LYS A 216 27.42 16.42 12.38
N ARG A 217 28.44 15.74 11.84
CA ARG A 217 29.63 16.40 11.28
C ARG A 217 29.20 17.57 10.39
N GLY A 218 29.57 18.79 10.77
CA GLY A 218 29.29 20.01 10.00
C GLY A 218 28.21 20.93 10.58
N ALA A 219 27.67 20.67 11.77
CA ALA A 219 26.82 21.64 12.46
C ALA A 219 27.56 22.92 12.85
N LEU A 220 26.81 24.01 12.92
CA LEU A 220 27.29 25.36 13.17
C LEU A 220 26.56 25.96 14.38
N ALA A 221 27.24 26.84 15.11
CA ALA A 221 26.65 27.67 16.14
C ALA A 221 26.86 29.14 15.78
N ALA A 222 25.84 29.95 16.00
CA ALA A 222 25.98 31.40 16.02
C ALA A 222 26.76 31.80 17.28
N ARG A 223 27.99 32.28 17.09
CA ARG A 223 28.87 32.69 18.20
C ARG A 223 28.25 33.80 19.06
N SER A 224 27.45 34.65 18.44
CA SER A 224 26.65 35.68 19.11
C SER A 224 25.27 35.74 18.48
N LEU A 225 24.25 35.94 19.31
CA LEU A 225 22.88 36.07 18.85
C LEU A 225 22.64 37.45 18.23
N PRO A 226 21.86 37.54 17.13
CA PRO A 226 21.35 38.82 16.65
C PRO A 226 20.51 39.53 17.73
N PRO A 227 20.42 40.87 17.72
CA PRO A 227 19.60 41.61 18.67
C PRO A 227 18.14 41.12 18.68
N GLY A 228 17.62 40.84 19.88
CA GLY A 228 16.26 40.35 20.10
C GLY A 228 16.02 38.90 19.67
N ALA A 229 17.07 38.14 19.33
CA ALA A 229 16.96 36.71 19.11
C ALA A 229 16.96 35.93 20.43
N GLU A 230 16.13 34.91 20.50
CA GLU A 230 15.99 33.99 21.63
C GLU A 230 16.69 32.67 21.28
N PRO A 231 17.64 32.17 22.09
CA PRO A 231 18.23 30.86 21.85
C PRO A 231 17.18 29.76 22.02
N LEU A 232 17.17 28.78 21.12
CA LEU A 232 16.35 27.58 21.22
C LEU A 232 17.18 26.34 21.55
N LEU A 233 18.41 26.30 21.05
CA LEU A 233 19.37 25.23 21.27
C LEU A 233 20.78 25.82 21.37
N LEU A 234 21.51 25.51 22.43
CA LEU A 234 22.84 26.04 22.74
C LEU A 234 23.89 24.93 22.68
N SER A 235 25.14 25.31 22.40
CA SER A 235 26.35 24.54 22.63
C SER A 235 27.36 25.44 23.36
N GLU A 236 28.52 24.91 23.76
CA GLU A 236 29.60 25.73 24.34
C GLU A 236 30.08 26.83 23.37
N GLU A 237 29.95 26.61 22.06
CA GLU A 237 30.37 27.54 21.02
C GLU A 237 29.34 28.65 20.72
N GLY A 238 28.08 28.48 21.13
CA GLY A 238 27.01 29.46 20.90
C GLY A 238 25.67 28.83 20.59
N ALA A 239 24.79 29.56 19.91
CA ALA A 239 23.45 29.06 19.59
C ALA A 239 23.43 28.22 18.31
N VAL A 240 23.15 26.92 18.45
CA VAL A 240 22.92 26.00 17.32
C VAL A 240 21.57 26.27 16.65
N ALA A 241 20.58 26.67 17.45
CA ALA A 241 19.29 27.16 16.95
C ALA A 241 18.84 28.38 17.73
N TYR A 242 18.24 29.35 17.05
CA TYR A 242 17.63 30.52 17.67
C TYR A 242 16.43 31.02 16.87
N ALA A 243 15.51 31.69 17.54
CA ALA A 243 14.35 32.32 16.94
C ALA A 243 14.46 33.84 17.05
N ARG A 244 14.06 34.55 16.00
CA ARG A 244 13.98 36.02 15.99
C ARG A 244 12.65 36.45 15.41
N LYS A 245 12.00 37.43 16.03
CA LYS A 245 10.80 38.05 15.46
C LYS A 245 11.13 38.90 14.24
N VAL A 246 10.32 38.76 13.19
CA VAL A 246 10.36 39.60 11.99
C VAL A 246 8.93 39.95 11.59
N GLY A 247 8.59 41.24 11.64
CA GLY A 247 7.20 41.69 11.50
C GLY A 247 6.31 40.99 12.53
N ARG A 248 5.26 40.31 12.07
CA ARG A 248 4.34 39.53 12.92
C ARG A 248 4.73 38.06 13.10
N GLY A 249 5.76 37.58 12.40
CA GLY A 249 6.17 36.17 12.39
C GLY A 249 7.56 35.94 12.97
N TRP A 250 8.11 34.77 12.68
CA TRP A 250 9.38 34.30 13.23
C TRP A 250 10.33 33.79 12.15
N ALA A 251 11.61 34.15 12.27
CA ALA A 251 12.71 33.52 11.57
C ALA A 251 13.50 32.68 12.57
N VAL A 252 13.47 31.36 12.39
CA VAL A 252 14.25 30.39 13.16
C VAL A 252 15.43 29.97 12.31
N ALA A 253 16.63 30.20 12.83
CA ALA A 253 17.87 29.79 12.18
C ALA A 253 18.38 28.50 12.81
N LEU A 254 18.81 27.56 11.97
CA LEU A 254 19.35 26.26 12.35
C LEU A 254 20.76 26.13 11.76
N GLY A 255 21.75 25.93 12.63
CA GLY A 255 23.15 25.86 12.25
C GLY A 255 23.53 24.54 11.58
N GLY A 256 23.24 24.41 10.29
CA GLY A 256 23.50 23.20 9.53
C GLY A 256 22.39 22.15 9.64
N GLU A 257 22.77 20.89 9.46
CA GLU A 257 21.86 19.73 9.47
C GLU A 257 21.52 19.34 10.92
N VAL A 258 20.58 20.08 11.51
CA VAL A 258 20.12 19.86 12.89
C VAL A 258 19.17 18.65 12.98
N VAL A 259 18.48 18.33 11.87
CA VAL A 259 17.65 17.13 11.73
C VAL A 259 18.21 16.22 10.65
N GLY A 260 18.34 14.93 10.95
CA GLY A 260 18.73 13.95 9.93
C GLY A 260 18.97 12.55 10.45
N ALA A 261 18.53 11.56 9.67
CA ALA A 261 18.57 10.14 10.03
C ALA A 261 18.20 9.28 8.82
N ASP A 262 18.77 8.07 8.73
CA ASP A 262 18.41 7.12 7.66
C ASP A 262 16.96 6.62 7.81
N SER A 263 16.48 6.49 9.04
CA SER A 263 15.10 6.13 9.38
C SER A 263 14.54 6.96 10.54
N ARG A 264 13.22 6.92 10.75
CA ARG A 264 12.56 7.60 11.89
C ARG A 264 13.02 7.02 13.25
N ALA A 265 13.39 5.74 13.31
CA ALA A 265 13.92 5.11 14.53
C ALA A 265 15.27 5.68 14.94
N ASP A 266 16.09 6.11 13.96
CA ASP A 266 17.40 6.68 14.24
C ASP A 266 17.31 8.15 14.64
N ILE A 267 16.12 8.77 14.54
CA ILE A 267 15.88 10.12 15.02
C ILE A 267 15.73 10.07 16.54
N PRO A 268 16.60 10.79 17.27
CA PRO A 268 16.51 10.87 18.72
C PRO A 268 15.16 11.47 19.17
N PRO A 269 14.51 10.92 20.22
CA PRO A 269 13.27 11.50 20.76
C PRO A 269 13.38 12.99 21.10
N ALA A 270 14.56 13.43 21.55
CA ALA A 270 14.86 14.83 21.81
C ALA A 270 14.69 15.76 20.59
N GLN A 271 14.89 15.26 19.37
CA GLN A 271 14.63 16.05 18.15
C GLN A 271 13.14 16.24 17.92
N PHE A 272 12.30 15.25 18.24
CA PHE A 272 10.85 15.40 18.16
C PHE A 272 10.35 16.44 19.15
N GLU A 273 10.86 16.40 20.39
CA GLU A 273 10.57 17.42 21.41
C GLU A 273 11.03 18.81 20.99
N PHE A 274 12.24 18.93 20.43
CA PHE A 274 12.74 20.20 19.88
C PHE A 274 11.81 20.77 18.82
N LEU A 275 11.37 19.95 17.87
CA LEU A 275 10.46 20.39 16.81
C LEU A 275 9.09 20.77 17.38
N ARG A 276 8.51 19.97 18.28
CA ARG A 276 7.22 20.28 18.94
C ARG A 276 7.29 21.61 19.67
N ALA A 277 8.29 21.79 20.54
CA ALA A 277 8.48 23.01 21.30
C ALA A 277 8.72 24.23 20.40
N THR A 278 9.55 24.08 19.36
CA THR A 278 9.84 25.17 18.41
C THR A 278 8.59 25.57 17.63
N LEU A 279 7.85 24.61 17.08
CA LEU A 279 6.65 24.88 16.28
C LEU A 279 5.49 25.40 17.12
N GLU A 280 5.34 24.93 18.36
CA GLU A 280 4.36 25.49 19.30
C GLU A 280 4.70 26.95 19.62
N ARG A 281 5.96 27.22 19.98
CA ARG A 281 6.42 28.57 20.35
C ARG A 281 6.30 29.57 19.21
N THR A 282 6.69 29.18 18.01
CA THR A 282 6.86 30.12 16.88
C THR A 282 5.65 30.17 15.96
N ALA A 283 4.88 29.08 15.84
CA ALA A 283 3.74 29.00 14.93
C ALA A 283 2.42 28.63 15.62
N GLY A 284 2.42 28.38 16.95
CA GLY A 284 1.23 27.93 17.68
C GLY A 284 0.74 26.55 17.24
N LEU A 285 1.61 25.76 16.60
CA LEU A 285 1.26 24.44 16.10
C LEU A 285 1.51 23.37 17.15
N ARG A 286 0.55 22.45 17.30
CA ARG A 286 0.66 21.24 18.11
C ARG A 286 0.32 20.02 17.24
N PRO A 287 0.81 18.81 17.57
CA PRO A 287 0.39 17.60 16.89
C PRO A 287 -1.13 17.47 16.87
N GLU A 288 -1.67 17.00 15.73
CA GLU A 288 -3.12 16.82 15.61
C GLU A 288 -3.62 15.62 16.39
N ALA A 289 -2.79 14.58 16.47
CA ALA A 289 -3.02 13.36 17.20
C ALA A 289 -1.69 12.79 17.73
N GLU A 290 -1.75 12.15 18.89
CA GLU A 290 -0.62 11.55 19.61
C GLU A 290 -1.03 10.17 20.15
N ALA A 291 -0.07 9.26 20.28
CA ALA A 291 -0.29 7.95 20.91
C ALA A 291 0.47 7.86 22.23
N TYR A 292 -0.15 7.25 23.24
CA TYR A 292 0.45 6.99 24.54
C TYR A 292 0.39 5.49 24.89
N PRO A 293 1.51 4.84 25.25
CA PRO A 293 2.87 5.39 25.25
C PRO A 293 3.32 5.79 23.83
N GLU A 294 4.27 6.73 23.76
CA GLU A 294 4.81 7.16 22.48
C GLU A 294 5.52 6.01 21.77
N ASP A 295 5.37 5.98 20.45
CA ASP A 295 5.96 4.97 19.58
C ASP A 295 6.62 5.64 18.38
N PRO A 296 7.96 5.70 18.32
CA PRO A 296 8.68 6.40 17.26
C PRO A 296 8.49 5.75 15.89
N MET A 297 8.01 4.50 15.82
CA MET A 297 7.73 3.82 14.55
C MET A 297 6.28 3.90 14.12
N LEU A 298 5.41 4.55 14.89
CA LEU A 298 4.00 4.75 14.55
C LEU A 298 3.81 6.11 13.85
N ASP A 299 3.52 6.08 12.54
CA ASP A 299 3.05 7.25 11.79
C ASP A 299 1.56 7.44 12.03
N ILE A 300 1.18 8.64 12.50
CA ILE A 300 -0.20 9.00 12.80
C ILE A 300 -0.59 10.14 11.87
N ARG A 301 -1.65 9.96 11.08
CA ARG A 301 -2.16 10.98 10.17
C ARG A 301 -3.65 11.17 10.36
N VAL A 302 -4.05 12.42 10.55
CA VAL A 302 -5.47 12.79 10.65
C VAL A 302 -5.92 13.34 9.30
N ARG A 303 -6.99 12.76 8.76
CA ARG A 303 -7.71 13.27 7.60
C ARG A 303 -9.12 13.61 8.00
N LYS A 304 -9.59 14.79 7.60
CA LYS A 304 -10.84 15.39 8.06
C LYS A 304 -11.81 15.56 6.90
N GLY A 305 -13.08 15.45 7.23
CA GLY A 305 -14.21 15.77 6.39
C GLY A 305 -15.34 16.30 7.26
N GLU A 306 -16.40 16.77 6.63
CA GLU A 306 -17.53 17.39 7.34
C GLU A 306 -18.22 16.41 8.30
N ARG A 307 -18.39 15.15 7.88
CA ARG A 307 -19.16 14.12 8.61
C ARG A 307 -18.29 13.03 9.25
N ALA A 308 -17.04 12.93 8.82
CA ALA A 308 -16.14 11.86 9.23
C ALA A 308 -14.70 12.36 9.30
N TRP A 309 -13.95 11.87 10.28
CA TRP A 309 -12.50 12.01 10.36
C TRP A 309 -11.90 10.61 10.37
N ALA A 310 -10.72 10.45 9.78
CA ALA A 310 -9.96 9.21 9.82
C ALA A 310 -8.61 9.49 10.47
N VAL A 311 -8.25 8.67 11.44
CA VAL A 311 -6.88 8.64 11.99
C VAL A 311 -6.22 7.37 11.47
N HIS A 312 -5.28 7.56 10.54
CA HIS A 312 -4.46 6.48 10.01
C HIS A 312 -3.32 6.21 10.99
N LEU A 313 -3.18 4.94 11.37
CA LEU A 313 -2.12 4.44 12.24
C LEU A 313 -1.28 3.46 11.42
N THR A 314 -0.02 3.80 11.16
CA THR A 314 0.88 2.99 10.34
C THR A 314 2.20 2.73 11.05
N ALA A 315 2.47 1.47 11.35
CA ALA A 315 3.75 0.97 11.83
C ALA A 315 4.77 0.92 10.67
N LEU A 316 5.73 1.84 10.69
CA LEU A 316 6.72 2.03 9.62
C LEU A 316 7.77 0.91 9.53
N ASP A 317 7.88 0.06 10.55
CA ASP A 317 8.73 -1.14 10.50
C ASP A 317 7.97 -2.39 9.99
N GLY A 318 6.71 -2.23 9.59
CA GLY A 318 5.85 -3.32 9.13
C GLY A 318 5.41 -4.29 10.24
N LYS A 319 5.73 -4.04 11.51
CA LYS A 319 5.40 -4.96 12.61
C LYS A 319 3.98 -4.74 13.11
N ALA A 320 3.23 -5.84 13.16
CA ALA A 320 1.93 -5.94 13.80
C ALA A 320 2.03 -6.03 15.34
N GLY A 321 0.90 -5.92 16.02
CA GLY A 321 0.76 -6.28 17.42
C GLY A 321 1.16 -5.22 18.45
N ARG A 322 1.19 -3.94 18.07
CA ARG A 322 1.54 -2.81 18.94
C ARG A 322 0.41 -2.48 19.92
N GLY A 323 0.74 -1.92 21.09
CA GLY A 323 -0.23 -1.51 22.11
C GLY A 323 -0.30 -2.44 23.33
N PRO A 324 -1.18 -2.17 24.31
CA PRO A 324 -2.28 -1.19 24.28
C PRO A 324 -1.80 0.26 24.20
N LEU A 325 -2.57 1.10 23.52
CA LEU A 325 -2.28 2.52 23.41
C LEU A 325 -3.54 3.38 23.48
N ALA A 326 -3.40 4.60 23.99
CA ALA A 326 -4.42 5.64 23.95
C ALA A 326 -4.06 6.65 22.85
N LEU A 327 -4.95 6.80 21.87
CA LEU A 327 -4.84 7.82 20.84
C LEU A 327 -5.52 9.10 21.37
N VAL A 328 -4.78 10.19 21.43
CA VAL A 328 -5.24 11.49 21.94
C VAL A 328 -5.24 12.48 20.79
N LEU A 329 -6.37 13.13 20.54
CA LEU A 329 -6.46 14.12 19.47
C LEU A 329 -7.43 15.26 19.78
N ARG A 330 -7.17 16.41 19.18
CA ARG A 330 -8.09 17.56 19.17
C ARG A 330 -9.17 17.33 18.12
N ALA A 331 -10.11 16.46 18.46
CA ALA A 331 -11.28 16.18 17.64
C ALA A 331 -12.55 16.52 18.43
N PRO A 332 -13.58 17.03 17.75
CA PRO A 332 -14.83 17.28 18.41
C PRO A 332 -15.48 15.92 18.73
N MET A 333 -16.18 15.80 19.88
CA MET A 333 -16.71 14.51 20.37
C MET A 333 -17.39 13.68 19.26
N PRO A 334 -16.85 12.51 18.88
CA PRO A 334 -17.49 11.63 17.92
C PRO A 334 -18.62 10.91 18.64
N SER A 335 -19.53 10.28 17.88
CA SER A 335 -20.48 9.36 18.53
C SER A 335 -20.06 7.90 18.37
N PHE A 336 -19.18 7.60 17.41
CA PHE A 336 -18.48 6.33 17.33
C PHE A 336 -17.01 6.54 16.96
N ALA A 337 -16.16 5.73 17.56
CA ALA A 337 -14.83 5.42 17.06
C ALA A 337 -14.87 3.97 16.56
N LEU A 338 -14.56 3.76 15.28
CA LEU A 338 -14.54 2.44 14.66
C LEU A 338 -13.12 2.13 14.19
N LEU A 339 -12.54 1.04 14.69
CA LEU A 339 -11.31 0.48 14.15
C LEU A 339 -11.64 -0.32 12.89
N VAL A 340 -11.02 0.07 11.79
CA VAL A 340 -11.05 -0.61 10.52
C VAL A 340 -9.81 -1.49 10.42
N ARG A 341 -10.03 -2.80 10.20
CA ARG A 341 -8.96 -3.80 10.04
C ARG A 341 -8.77 -4.20 8.57
N PRO A 342 -7.60 -3.90 7.96
CA PRO A 342 -7.35 -4.15 6.53
C PRO A 342 -7.38 -5.62 6.03
N PRO A 343 -7.14 -6.69 6.83
CA PRO A 343 -7.33 -8.05 6.32
C PRO A 343 -8.68 -8.68 6.67
N THR A 344 -9.24 -8.40 7.86
CA THR A 344 -10.44 -9.11 8.35
C THR A 344 -11.73 -8.43 7.92
N ARG A 345 -11.66 -7.20 7.40
CA ARG A 345 -12.81 -6.34 7.01
C ARG A 345 -13.78 -6.03 8.16
N ALA A 346 -13.44 -6.47 9.37
CA ALA A 346 -14.24 -6.25 10.57
C ALA A 346 -14.13 -4.78 10.97
N LEU A 347 -15.28 -4.20 11.34
CA LEU A 347 -15.36 -2.94 12.06
C LEU A 347 -15.46 -3.27 13.54
N ARG A 348 -14.53 -2.77 14.35
CA ARG A 348 -14.58 -2.92 15.81
C ARG A 348 -14.89 -1.57 16.43
N ARG A 349 -15.90 -1.50 17.29
CA ARG A 349 -16.15 -0.30 18.09
C ARG A 349 -15.04 -0.14 19.13
N LEU A 350 -14.52 1.08 19.25
CA LEU A 350 -13.55 1.47 20.26
C LEU A 350 -14.24 2.30 21.34
N ASP A 351 -13.73 2.14 22.56
CA ASP A 351 -14.08 3.01 23.67
C ASP A 351 -13.34 4.34 23.54
N PHE A 352 -14.01 5.42 23.93
CA PHE A 352 -13.43 6.75 23.90
C PHE A 352 -14.00 7.64 25.01
N GLU A 353 -13.21 8.62 25.43
CA GLU A 353 -13.59 9.64 26.40
C GLU A 353 -13.26 11.03 25.83
N HIS A 354 -14.08 12.04 26.15
CA HIS A 354 -13.82 13.42 25.73
C HIS A 354 -13.69 14.31 26.97
N LYS A 355 -12.49 14.82 27.24
CA LYS A 355 -12.16 15.60 28.45
C LYS A 355 -11.29 16.81 28.08
N GLY A 356 -11.66 17.99 28.56
CA GLY A 356 -10.86 19.21 28.36
C GLY A 356 -10.64 19.60 26.89
N GLY A 357 -11.56 19.25 25.99
CA GLY A 357 -11.43 19.49 24.55
C GLY A 357 -10.51 18.51 23.81
N LEU A 358 -10.09 17.43 24.48
CA LEU A 358 -9.33 16.33 23.88
C LEU A 358 -10.19 15.06 23.86
N LEU A 359 -10.05 14.31 22.77
CA LEU A 359 -10.62 12.99 22.60
C LEU A 359 -9.54 11.94 22.89
N TYR A 360 -9.85 11.00 23.77
CA TYR A 360 -9.02 9.85 24.12
C TYR A 360 -9.70 8.61 23.55
N ILE A 361 -9.03 7.85 22.68
CA ILE A 361 -9.55 6.62 22.08
C ILE A 361 -8.65 5.47 22.52
N TYR A 362 -9.24 4.46 23.14
CA TYR A 362 -8.50 3.32 23.68
C TYR A 362 -8.39 2.23 22.62
N ILE A 363 -7.16 1.90 22.24
CA ILE A 363 -6.84 0.86 21.27
C ILE A 363 -6.15 -0.27 22.02
N PRO A 364 -6.85 -1.41 22.26
CA PRO A 364 -6.28 -2.50 23.05
C PRO A 364 -5.03 -3.11 22.42
N LYS A 365 -5.00 -3.19 21.09
CA LYS A 365 -3.89 -3.69 20.29
C LYS A 365 -4.13 -3.31 18.82
N LEU A 366 -3.07 -2.89 18.13
CA LEU A 366 -3.03 -2.81 16.68
C LEU A 366 -2.73 -4.21 16.15
N ASP A 367 -3.71 -4.85 15.50
CA ASP A 367 -3.58 -6.25 15.10
C ASP A 367 -2.71 -6.42 13.85
N VAL A 368 -2.54 -5.37 13.06
CA VAL A 368 -1.72 -5.32 11.84
C VAL A 368 -0.93 -4.02 11.78
N ALA A 369 0.03 -3.94 10.86
CA ALA A 369 0.90 -2.77 10.72
C ALA A 369 0.15 -1.50 10.30
N ASN A 370 -1.05 -1.61 9.72
CA ASN A 370 -1.82 -0.47 9.25
C ASN A 370 -3.27 -0.61 9.71
N GLU A 371 -3.79 0.35 10.46
CA GLU A 371 -5.20 0.39 10.83
C GLU A 371 -5.73 1.82 10.72
N VAL A 372 -7.05 1.94 10.54
CA VAL A 372 -7.71 3.25 10.44
C VAL A 372 -8.76 3.35 11.53
N VAL A 373 -8.67 4.39 12.35
CA VAL A 373 -9.73 4.77 13.28
C VAL A 373 -10.65 5.76 12.58
N LEU A 374 -11.85 5.33 12.25
CA LEU A 374 -12.90 6.18 11.69
C LEU A 374 -13.71 6.79 12.83
N LEU A 375 -13.66 8.12 12.91
CA LEU A 375 -14.49 8.94 13.79
C LEU A 375 -15.65 9.50 12.99
N TYR A 376 -16.87 9.18 13.38
CA TYR A 376 -18.06 9.50 12.59
C TYR A 376 -19.10 10.30 13.38
N ARG A 377 -19.80 11.20 12.67
CA ARG A 377 -20.92 12.02 13.15
C ARG A 377 -22.11 11.92 12.19
N GLY A 378 -23.32 11.75 12.74
CA GLY A 378 -24.55 11.59 11.95
C GLY A 378 -24.86 10.15 11.54
N LEU A 379 -25.37 9.95 10.32
CA LEU A 379 -25.78 8.62 9.84
C LEU A 379 -24.73 8.01 8.92
N LEU A 380 -24.19 6.84 9.28
CA LEU A 380 -23.26 6.06 8.45
C LEU A 380 -23.94 4.77 7.99
N PRO A 381 -24.35 4.67 6.71
CA PRO A 381 -24.78 3.40 6.15
C PRO A 381 -23.57 2.52 5.83
N ALA A 382 -23.71 1.21 6.04
CA ALA A 382 -22.76 0.17 5.69
C ALA A 382 -23.48 -1.04 5.10
N ILE A 383 -22.75 -1.86 4.34
CA ILE A 383 -23.27 -3.07 3.71
C ILE A 383 -22.56 -4.29 4.30
N GLU A 384 -23.33 -5.23 4.81
CA GLU A 384 -22.87 -6.57 5.16
C GLU A 384 -23.45 -7.57 4.16
N LEU A 385 -22.65 -7.96 3.17
CA LEU A 385 -23.08 -8.84 2.09
C LEU A 385 -21.91 -9.75 1.66
N PRO A 386 -22.15 -11.05 1.36
CA PRO A 386 -21.15 -11.90 0.74
C PRO A 386 -20.59 -11.28 -0.55
N GLU A 387 -19.31 -11.51 -0.82
CA GLU A 387 -18.63 -10.89 -1.96
C GLU A 387 -19.08 -11.43 -3.31
N HIS A 388 -19.69 -12.63 -3.33
CA HIS A 388 -20.12 -13.30 -4.55
C HIS A 388 -21.50 -13.93 -4.37
N VAL A 389 -22.23 -13.97 -5.48
CA VAL A 389 -23.46 -14.75 -5.64
C VAL A 389 -23.29 -15.72 -6.81
N ALA A 390 -23.73 -16.97 -6.63
CA ALA A 390 -23.73 -17.95 -7.71
C ALA A 390 -24.82 -17.63 -8.75
N LYS A 391 -24.57 -17.93 -10.03
CA LYS A 391 -25.59 -17.82 -11.09
C LYS A 391 -26.83 -18.66 -10.76
N GLY A 392 -28.01 -18.09 -10.97
CA GLY A 392 -29.29 -18.71 -10.54
C GLY A 392 -29.49 -18.77 -9.02
N GLY A 393 -28.53 -18.28 -8.23
CA GLY A 393 -28.52 -18.33 -6.78
C GLY A 393 -29.04 -17.04 -6.15
N ARG A 394 -29.07 -17.06 -4.81
CA ARG A 394 -29.42 -15.90 -3.97
C ARG A 394 -28.52 -15.82 -2.74
N VAL A 395 -28.25 -14.61 -2.28
CA VAL A 395 -27.55 -14.34 -1.02
C VAL A 395 -28.33 -13.30 -0.22
N ARG A 396 -28.29 -13.42 1.10
CA ARG A 396 -28.85 -12.41 2.01
C ARG A 396 -27.75 -11.44 2.43
N GLY A 397 -28.13 -10.17 2.57
CA GLY A 397 -27.29 -9.12 3.12
C GLY A 397 -28.05 -8.26 4.10
N ARG A 398 -27.32 -7.43 4.85
CA ARG A 398 -27.88 -6.43 5.75
C ARG A 398 -27.37 -5.06 5.38
N ALA A 399 -28.28 -4.10 5.26
CA ALA A 399 -27.95 -2.70 5.23
C ALA A 399 -27.93 -2.23 6.69
N VAL A 400 -26.75 -1.88 7.19
CA VAL A 400 -26.54 -1.45 8.57
C VAL A 400 -26.44 0.06 8.60
N VAL A 401 -27.08 0.69 9.57
CA VAL A 401 -27.04 2.14 9.79
C VAL A 401 -26.52 2.38 11.19
N TYR A 402 -25.36 3.01 11.28
CA TYR A 402 -24.82 3.54 12.52
C TYR A 402 -25.31 4.97 12.68
N CYS A 403 -26.00 5.27 13.78
CA CYS A 403 -26.49 6.61 14.08
C CYS A 403 -25.74 7.22 15.26
N ALA A 404 -25.04 8.30 14.96
CA ALA A 404 -24.19 9.04 15.85
C ALA A 404 -24.93 10.31 16.34
N GLY A 405 -25.26 10.38 17.64
CA GLY A 405 -26.08 11.46 18.21
C GLY A 405 -27.58 11.29 17.91
N GLU A 406 -28.36 12.36 18.08
CA GLU A 406 -29.78 12.37 17.72
C GLU A 406 -29.94 12.25 16.19
N PRO A 407 -30.73 11.29 15.69
CA PRO A 407 -30.97 11.20 14.26
C PRO A 407 -31.86 12.36 13.79
N PRO A 408 -31.75 12.77 12.50
CA PRO A 408 -32.66 13.75 11.90
C PRO A 408 -34.15 13.35 12.00
N SER A 409 -34.44 12.06 12.09
CA SER A 409 -35.76 11.49 12.36
C SER A 409 -35.63 10.12 13.03
N ARG A 410 -36.60 9.73 13.86
CA ARG A 410 -36.64 8.40 14.48
C ARG A 410 -37.00 7.29 13.48
N GLU A 411 -37.50 7.65 12.31
CA GLU A 411 -37.70 6.74 11.18
C GLU A 411 -36.78 7.11 10.01
N ALA A 412 -36.18 6.09 9.41
CA ALA A 412 -35.42 6.20 8.19
C ALA A 412 -35.89 5.14 7.18
N PHE A 413 -35.63 5.40 5.90
CA PHE A 413 -35.95 4.51 4.81
C PHE A 413 -34.67 4.11 4.09
N VAL A 414 -34.49 2.80 3.91
CA VAL A 414 -33.37 2.24 3.14
C VAL A 414 -33.88 1.70 1.83
N LYS A 415 -33.26 2.14 0.75
CA LYS A 415 -33.43 1.59 -0.58
C LYS A 415 -32.16 0.86 -0.98
N VAL A 416 -32.29 -0.39 -1.42
CA VAL A 416 -31.17 -1.18 -1.93
C VAL A 416 -31.33 -1.36 -3.43
N ARG A 417 -30.27 -1.11 -4.20
CA ARG A 417 -30.26 -1.30 -5.65
C ARG A 417 -28.96 -1.93 -6.11
N VAL A 418 -28.97 -2.48 -7.31
CA VAL A 418 -27.77 -3.00 -7.99
C VAL A 418 -27.50 -2.13 -9.19
N GLU A 419 -26.30 -1.58 -9.28
CA GLU A 419 -25.81 -0.78 -10.40
C GLU A 419 -24.71 -1.53 -11.14
N GLY A 420 -24.59 -1.31 -12.45
CA GLY A 420 -23.54 -1.91 -13.27
C GLY A 420 -23.36 -1.20 -14.61
N LEU A 421 -22.14 -1.24 -15.13
CA LEU A 421 -21.66 -0.37 -16.23
C LEU A 421 -22.30 -0.63 -17.61
N SER A 422 -23.20 -1.62 -17.78
CA SER A 422 -24.02 -1.78 -19.00
C SER A 422 -25.18 -2.79 -18.83
N LYS A 423 -26.18 -2.70 -19.72
CA LYS A 423 -27.31 -3.66 -19.81
C LYS A 423 -26.86 -5.10 -20.09
N GLU A 424 -25.69 -5.30 -20.69
CA GLU A 424 -25.14 -6.62 -21.09
C GLU A 424 -24.77 -7.51 -19.91
N TRP A 425 -24.52 -6.93 -18.73
CA TRP A 425 -24.14 -7.63 -17.51
C TRP A 425 -25.33 -7.77 -16.55
N GLY A 426 -26.55 -7.61 -17.05
CA GLY A 426 -27.79 -7.71 -16.29
C GLY A 426 -28.02 -9.09 -15.64
N GLY A 427 -29.22 -9.26 -15.08
CA GLY A 427 -29.63 -10.51 -14.41
C GLY A 427 -29.34 -10.54 -12.91
N VAL A 428 -28.81 -9.49 -12.30
CA VAL A 428 -28.71 -9.38 -10.84
C VAL A 428 -29.69 -8.34 -10.33
N ARG A 429 -30.48 -8.68 -9.31
CA ARG A 429 -31.48 -7.77 -8.70
C ARG A 429 -31.38 -7.82 -7.19
N ALA A 430 -31.63 -6.68 -6.56
CA ALA A 430 -31.85 -6.57 -5.13
C ALA A 430 -33.35 -6.55 -4.84
N GLU A 431 -33.76 -7.26 -3.80
CA GLU A 431 -35.11 -7.27 -3.24
C GLU A 431 -35.00 -7.00 -1.73
N GLY A 432 -35.85 -6.12 -1.19
CA GLY A 432 -35.84 -5.75 0.22
C GLY A 432 -35.38 -4.32 0.48
N GLY A 433 -34.87 -4.06 1.68
CA GLY A 433 -34.84 -2.71 2.24
C GLY A 433 -36.18 -2.35 2.87
N GLY A 434 -36.35 -1.08 3.24
CA GLY A 434 -37.58 -0.61 3.87
C GLY A 434 -37.34 0.36 5.01
N ARG A 435 -38.36 0.52 5.86
CA ARG A 435 -38.30 1.40 7.02
C ARG A 435 -37.47 0.78 8.13
N LEU A 436 -36.66 1.60 8.79
CA LEU A 436 -36.01 1.27 10.04
C LEU A 436 -36.27 2.34 11.10
N LYS A 437 -36.30 1.91 12.35
CA LYS A 437 -36.28 2.82 13.50
C LYS A 437 -34.84 3.06 13.91
N ILE A 438 -34.48 4.32 14.06
CA ILE A 438 -33.14 4.74 14.48
C ILE A 438 -33.26 5.48 15.80
N GLY A 439 -32.50 5.03 16.80
CA GLY A 439 -32.33 5.74 18.07
C GLY A 439 -31.00 6.51 18.12
N PRO A 440 -30.83 7.39 19.12
CA PRO A 440 -29.58 8.07 19.34
C PRO A 440 -28.48 7.08 19.71
N ASN A 441 -27.28 7.27 19.15
CA ASN A 441 -26.11 6.40 19.42
C ASN A 441 -26.39 4.90 19.20
N SER A 442 -27.27 4.58 18.25
CA SER A 442 -27.75 3.22 18.00
C SER A 442 -27.18 2.63 16.70
N VAL A 443 -27.31 1.32 16.58
CA VAL A 443 -27.11 0.59 15.33
C VAL A 443 -28.44 -0.07 14.98
N ALA A 444 -28.88 0.14 13.75
CA ALA A 444 -30.09 -0.49 13.22
C ALA A 444 -29.77 -1.12 11.87
N SER A 445 -30.57 -2.10 11.44
CA SER A 445 -30.35 -2.73 10.15
C SER A 445 -31.65 -3.20 9.51
N VAL A 446 -31.63 -3.35 8.19
CA VAL A 446 -32.69 -3.99 7.42
C VAL A 446 -32.08 -5.04 6.51
N GLU A 447 -32.74 -6.18 6.41
CA GLU A 447 -32.31 -7.26 5.52
C GLU A 447 -32.68 -6.96 4.06
N PHE A 448 -31.86 -7.45 3.15
CA PHE A 448 -32.16 -7.51 1.73
C PHE A 448 -31.62 -8.81 1.14
N THR A 449 -32.12 -9.18 -0.03
CA THR A 449 -31.70 -10.35 -0.79
C THR A 449 -31.19 -9.92 -2.15
N ILE A 450 -30.05 -10.46 -2.57
CA ILE A 450 -29.59 -10.37 -3.94
C ILE A 450 -29.88 -11.68 -4.66
N ARG A 451 -30.43 -11.59 -5.87
CA ARG A 451 -30.65 -12.74 -6.77
C ARG A 451 -29.86 -12.53 -8.06
N ALA A 452 -29.15 -13.57 -8.50
CA ALA A 452 -28.52 -13.61 -9.81
C ALA A 452 -29.28 -14.59 -10.70
N SER A 453 -29.58 -14.21 -11.95
CA SER A 453 -30.22 -15.10 -12.91
C SER A 453 -29.22 -16.14 -13.43
N PRO A 454 -29.70 -17.28 -13.95
CA PRO A 454 -28.83 -18.30 -14.54
C PRO A 454 -27.98 -17.79 -15.71
N GLU A 455 -28.45 -16.74 -16.42
CA GLU A 455 -27.80 -16.13 -17.58
C GLU A 455 -26.81 -15.02 -17.20
N ALA A 456 -26.72 -14.65 -15.92
CA ALA A 456 -25.84 -13.60 -15.45
C ALA A 456 -24.37 -13.90 -15.82
N LYS A 457 -23.68 -12.89 -16.38
CA LYS A 457 -22.27 -13.00 -16.72
C LYS A 457 -21.41 -13.09 -15.46
N VAL A 458 -20.47 -14.04 -15.47
CA VAL A 458 -19.47 -14.23 -14.41
C VAL A 458 -18.63 -12.96 -14.28
N ASP A 459 -18.51 -12.47 -13.05
CA ASP A 459 -17.64 -11.37 -12.66
C ASP A 459 -17.01 -11.76 -11.32
N ARG A 460 -15.80 -12.32 -11.35
CA ARG A 460 -15.05 -12.64 -10.13
C ARG A 460 -14.34 -11.40 -9.56
N SER A 461 -14.11 -10.34 -10.35
CA SER A 461 -13.40 -9.12 -9.94
C SER A 461 -14.26 -8.14 -9.16
N ARG A 462 -15.59 -8.23 -9.30
CA ARG A 462 -16.60 -7.43 -8.55
C ARG A 462 -16.54 -5.94 -8.88
N THR A 463 -15.97 -5.62 -10.03
CA THR A 463 -15.76 -4.25 -10.50
C THR A 463 -16.87 -3.81 -11.44
N ARG A 464 -17.64 -4.75 -12.02
CA ARG A 464 -18.69 -4.43 -12.99
C ARG A 464 -20.04 -4.14 -12.35
N ARG A 465 -20.28 -4.67 -11.15
CA ARG A 465 -21.53 -4.53 -10.41
C ARG A 465 -21.30 -4.05 -8.99
N LYS A 466 -22.15 -3.13 -8.54
CA LYS A 466 -22.16 -2.59 -7.20
C LYS A 466 -23.55 -2.72 -6.59
N VAL A 467 -23.61 -3.15 -5.34
CA VAL A 467 -24.80 -3.02 -4.52
C VAL A 467 -24.73 -1.66 -3.84
N VAL A 468 -25.73 -0.82 -4.08
CA VAL A 468 -25.83 0.51 -3.49
C VAL A 468 -26.94 0.48 -2.46
N VAL A 469 -26.61 0.93 -1.25
CA VAL A 469 -27.54 1.15 -0.15
C VAL A 469 -27.70 2.66 0.01
N GLU A 470 -28.92 3.13 -0.24
CA GLU A 470 -29.34 4.50 -0.07
C GLU A 470 -30.18 4.62 1.20
N LEU A 471 -29.79 5.50 2.11
CA LEU A 471 -30.47 5.82 3.34
C LEU A 471 -31.08 7.23 3.25
N VAL A 472 -32.36 7.35 3.57
CA VAL A 472 -33.07 8.63 3.71
C VAL A 472 -33.63 8.76 5.12
N CYS A 473 -33.28 9.82 5.83
CA CYS A 473 -33.74 10.07 7.20
C CYS A 473 -33.89 11.57 7.43
N GLY A 474 -35.10 12.03 7.79
CA GLY A 474 -35.38 13.45 8.08
C GLY A 474 -34.97 14.40 6.94
N GLY A 475 -35.16 13.98 5.68
CA GLY A 475 -34.75 14.74 4.50
C GLY A 475 -33.26 14.62 4.13
N ILE A 476 -32.42 14.05 4.99
CA ILE A 476 -31.01 13.77 4.68
C ILE A 476 -30.91 12.46 3.91
N LYS A 477 -30.19 12.50 2.79
CA LYS A 477 -29.85 11.32 1.98
C LYS A 477 -28.36 11.00 2.11
N VAL A 478 -28.03 9.73 2.35
CA VAL A 478 -26.66 9.20 2.42
C VAL A 478 -26.60 7.88 1.66
N GLU A 479 -25.55 7.65 0.88
CA GLU A 479 -25.38 6.41 0.13
C GLU A 479 -24.05 5.71 0.50
N THR A 480 -24.02 4.39 0.37
CA THR A 480 -22.82 3.56 0.45
C THR A 480 -22.91 2.44 -0.59
N GLU A 481 -21.78 1.90 -1.02
CA GLU A 481 -21.73 0.89 -2.06
C GLU A 481 -20.74 -0.24 -1.75
N GLN A 482 -21.01 -1.43 -2.29
CA GLN A 482 -20.13 -2.59 -2.21
C GLN A 482 -20.09 -3.31 -3.56
N GLY A 483 -18.89 -3.60 -4.07
CA GLY A 483 -18.75 -4.45 -5.26
C GLY A 483 -19.25 -5.88 -5.02
N LEU A 484 -20.00 -6.43 -5.98
CA LEU A 484 -20.54 -7.79 -5.91
C LEU A 484 -20.14 -8.60 -7.14
N GLY A 485 -19.56 -9.77 -6.90
CA GLY A 485 -19.21 -10.71 -7.96
C GLY A 485 -20.32 -11.71 -8.27
N VAL A 486 -20.31 -12.22 -9.50
CA VAL A 486 -21.16 -13.34 -9.93
C VAL A 486 -20.25 -14.49 -10.33
N VAL A 487 -20.50 -15.69 -9.81
CA VAL A 487 -19.67 -16.88 -10.05
C VAL A 487 -20.49 -18.06 -10.53
N GLU A 488 -19.83 -19.06 -11.10
CA GLU A 488 -20.51 -20.32 -11.41
C GLU A 488 -20.92 -21.03 -10.09
N PRO A 489 -22.08 -21.72 -10.06
CA PRO A 489 -22.53 -22.44 -8.86
C PRO A 489 -21.64 -23.62 -8.51
N LEU A 490 -20.95 -24.17 -9.50
CA LEU A 490 -20.00 -25.26 -9.35
C LEU A 490 -18.82 -24.95 -10.27
N ASP A 491 -17.60 -24.97 -9.71
CA ASP A 491 -16.38 -24.71 -10.46
C ASP A 491 -15.22 -25.56 -9.94
N ALA A 492 -14.16 -25.69 -10.75
CA ALA A 492 -13.00 -26.49 -10.41
C ALA A 492 -11.69 -25.80 -10.78
N PHE A 493 -10.74 -25.81 -9.86
CA PHE A 493 -9.39 -25.31 -10.08
C PHE A 493 -8.40 -26.45 -9.91
N VAL A 494 -7.45 -26.56 -10.84
CA VAL A 494 -6.45 -27.61 -10.86
C VAL A 494 -5.10 -26.98 -10.59
N PHE A 495 -4.40 -27.44 -9.56
CA PHE A 495 -3.11 -26.88 -9.16
C PHE A 495 -2.00 -27.92 -9.22
N TYR A 496 -0.80 -27.45 -9.54
CA TYR A 496 0.45 -28.16 -9.28
C TYR A 496 1.28 -27.34 -8.30
N GLY A 497 1.48 -27.85 -7.08
CA GLY A 497 1.99 -27.02 -5.99
C GLY A 497 1.03 -25.86 -5.71
N GLU A 498 1.54 -24.63 -5.77
CA GLU A 498 0.76 -23.39 -5.63
C GLU A 498 0.29 -22.82 -6.98
N GLU A 499 0.73 -23.39 -8.11
CA GLU A 499 0.43 -22.85 -9.43
C GLU A 499 -0.86 -23.42 -10.03
N CYS A 500 -1.77 -22.55 -10.47
CA CYS A 500 -3.02 -22.94 -11.12
C CYS A 500 -2.80 -23.29 -12.60
N LEU A 501 -3.28 -24.47 -13.01
CA LEU A 501 -3.19 -24.98 -14.38
C LEU A 501 -4.34 -24.51 -15.27
N ASN A 502 -5.44 -24.02 -14.68
CA ASN A 502 -6.61 -23.52 -15.41
C ASN A 502 -7.04 -22.10 -14.98
N PRO A 503 -6.14 -21.11 -14.90
CA PRO A 503 -6.46 -19.76 -14.42
C PRO A 503 -7.42 -18.99 -15.35
N TRP A 504 -7.69 -19.52 -16.54
CA TRP A 504 -8.52 -18.91 -17.60
C TRP A 504 -10.01 -18.90 -17.31
N GLN A 505 -10.48 -19.67 -16.33
CA GLN A 505 -11.86 -19.60 -15.87
C GLN A 505 -12.23 -18.21 -15.33
N GLU A 506 -11.23 -17.38 -15.01
CA GLU A 506 -11.38 -16.12 -14.29
C GLU A 506 -11.57 -14.91 -15.21
N ILE A 507 -11.30 -15.02 -16.52
CA ILE A 507 -11.09 -13.86 -17.39
C ILE A 507 -11.89 -13.98 -18.69
N SER A 508 -13.22 -13.81 -18.64
CA SER A 508 -13.92 -13.24 -19.81
C SER A 508 -15.31 -12.64 -19.58
N PRO A 509 -15.65 -11.55 -20.32
CA PRO A 509 -14.78 -10.87 -21.28
C PRO A 509 -14.17 -9.55 -20.73
N PRO A 510 -13.22 -8.98 -21.47
CA PRO A 510 -11.80 -8.86 -21.15
C PRO A 510 -11.47 -7.74 -20.15
N LEU A 511 -10.79 -8.08 -19.05
CA LEU A 511 -10.08 -7.10 -18.21
C LEU A 511 -8.56 -7.35 -18.19
N LEU A 512 -8.05 -7.98 -19.24
CA LEU A 512 -6.65 -7.94 -19.63
C LEU A 512 -6.51 -7.40 -21.05
N ARG A 513 -6.97 -6.16 -21.29
CA ARG A 513 -6.40 -5.36 -22.38
C ARG A 513 -5.12 -4.74 -21.86
N TRP A 514 -4.00 -5.47 -21.95
CA TRP A 514 -2.66 -4.89 -21.85
C TRP A 514 -1.81 -5.42 -23.00
N GLY A 515 -1.95 -4.71 -24.11
CA GLY A 515 -1.16 -4.77 -25.32
C GLY A 515 -1.60 -3.55 -26.13
N PHE A 516 -0.70 -2.61 -26.41
CA PHE A 516 -1.02 -1.48 -27.26
C PHE A 516 -1.29 -2.01 -28.68
N GLY A 517 -2.57 -2.12 -29.05
CA GLY A 517 -3.01 -2.47 -30.41
C GLY A 517 -4.36 -3.19 -30.46
N PRO A 518 -5.20 -2.93 -31.49
CA PRO A 518 -6.39 -3.73 -31.74
C PRO A 518 -5.98 -5.16 -32.13
N GLY A 519 -6.34 -6.16 -31.31
CA GLY A 519 -6.15 -7.60 -31.62
C GLY A 519 -5.28 -8.41 -30.65
N GLY A 520 -4.69 -7.82 -29.61
CA GLY A 520 -3.81 -8.54 -28.68
C GLY A 520 -4.53 -9.15 -27.46
N GLU A 521 -5.12 -10.34 -27.57
CA GLU A 521 -5.44 -11.16 -26.38
C GLU A 521 -4.14 -11.76 -25.81
N VAL A 522 -3.73 -11.33 -24.61
CA VAL A 522 -2.62 -11.97 -23.89
C VAL A 522 -3.16 -13.19 -23.14
N ARG A 523 -2.93 -14.40 -23.67
CA ARG A 523 -3.18 -15.67 -22.98
C ARG A 523 -1.90 -16.08 -22.23
N ILE A 524 -1.91 -15.98 -20.91
CA ILE A 524 -0.84 -16.53 -20.05
C ILE A 524 -0.77 -18.04 -20.31
N LYS A 525 0.42 -18.60 -20.43
CA LYS A 525 0.58 -20.03 -20.67
C LYS A 525 0.52 -20.75 -19.31
N PRO A 526 -0.34 -21.76 -19.10
CA PRO A 526 -0.35 -22.55 -17.88
C PRO A 526 1.05 -23.13 -17.57
N PRO A 527 1.40 -23.32 -16.28
CA PRO A 527 2.66 -23.94 -15.90
C PRO A 527 2.79 -25.39 -16.39
N SER A 528 4.03 -25.87 -16.53
CA SER A 528 4.34 -27.25 -16.88
C SER A 528 4.47 -28.14 -15.65
N ILE A 529 4.03 -29.38 -15.79
CA ILE A 529 4.39 -30.46 -14.89
C ILE A 529 5.55 -31.29 -15.48
N PRO A 530 6.35 -31.95 -14.64
CA PRO A 530 7.35 -32.93 -15.06
C PRO A 530 6.76 -34.14 -15.80
N ALA A 531 7.40 -34.56 -16.90
CA ALA A 531 6.94 -35.62 -17.80
C ALA A 531 7.40 -37.07 -17.47
N TRP A 532 8.10 -37.29 -16.35
CA TRP A 532 8.75 -38.59 -16.07
C TRP A 532 8.64 -39.06 -14.63
N ARG A 533 7.90 -38.33 -13.81
CA ARG A 533 7.66 -38.66 -12.41
C ARG A 533 6.18 -38.54 -12.11
N ASP A 534 5.74 -39.35 -11.16
CA ASP A 534 4.39 -39.23 -10.64
C ASP A 534 4.26 -37.89 -9.91
N VAL A 535 3.33 -37.07 -10.36
CA VAL A 535 2.99 -35.80 -9.71
C VAL A 535 1.60 -35.89 -9.11
N LYS A 536 1.35 -35.12 -8.06
CA LYS A 536 0.01 -34.99 -7.49
C LYS A 536 -0.51 -33.60 -7.86
N LEU A 537 -1.57 -33.57 -8.64
CA LEU A 537 -2.35 -32.36 -8.85
C LEU A 537 -3.34 -32.21 -7.68
N THR A 538 -3.60 -30.97 -7.30
CA THR A 538 -4.68 -30.65 -6.37
C THR A 538 -5.87 -30.16 -7.17
N LEU A 539 -6.96 -30.92 -7.15
CA LEU A 539 -8.24 -30.48 -7.66
C LEU A 539 -9.00 -29.82 -6.51
N SER A 540 -9.21 -28.51 -6.59
CA SER A 540 -10.06 -27.76 -5.67
C SER A 540 -11.41 -27.50 -6.33
N ILE A 541 -12.48 -27.84 -5.63
CA ILE A 541 -13.86 -27.69 -6.09
C ILE A 541 -14.52 -26.60 -5.28
N GLU A 542 -14.95 -25.55 -5.97
CA GLU A 542 -15.80 -24.53 -5.37
C GLU A 542 -17.27 -24.91 -5.59
N ASP A 543 -17.91 -25.40 -4.54
CA ASP A 543 -19.31 -25.77 -4.56
C ASP A 543 -20.17 -24.72 -3.84
N ARG A 544 -20.99 -24.02 -4.62
CA ARG A 544 -21.97 -23.02 -4.16
C ARG A 544 -23.39 -23.42 -4.53
N THR A 545 -23.62 -24.70 -4.85
CA THR A 545 -24.92 -25.21 -5.29
C THR A 545 -25.92 -25.33 -4.13
N GLY A 546 -25.42 -25.41 -2.89
CA GLY A 546 -26.25 -25.67 -1.70
C GLY A 546 -26.77 -27.11 -1.61
N VAL A 547 -26.36 -28.00 -2.51
CA VAL A 547 -26.74 -29.42 -2.53
C VAL A 547 -25.79 -30.21 -1.61
N LYS A 548 -26.32 -31.09 -0.75
CA LYS A 548 -25.50 -31.97 0.11
C LYS A 548 -24.87 -33.12 -0.70
N GLY A 549 -23.80 -33.71 -0.17
CA GLY A 549 -23.10 -34.87 -0.77
C GLY A 549 -21.82 -34.48 -1.54
N PRO A 550 -21.13 -35.45 -2.15
CA PRO A 550 -19.91 -35.21 -2.92
C PRO A 550 -20.21 -34.58 -4.29
N VAL A 551 -19.18 -34.04 -4.94
CA VAL A 551 -19.22 -33.61 -6.34
C VAL A 551 -18.68 -34.72 -7.22
N ASP A 552 -19.47 -35.15 -8.19
CA ASP A 552 -19.05 -36.13 -9.19
C ASP A 552 -18.27 -35.43 -10.30
N VAL A 553 -17.05 -35.88 -10.54
CA VAL A 553 -16.15 -35.31 -11.55
C VAL A 553 -15.75 -36.40 -12.53
N GLU A 554 -16.19 -36.27 -13.76
CA GLU A 554 -15.70 -37.06 -14.90
C GLU A 554 -14.52 -36.31 -15.55
N ILE A 555 -13.40 -37.02 -15.76
CA ILE A 555 -12.20 -36.48 -16.39
C ILE A 555 -12.06 -37.09 -17.78
N LEU A 556 -12.17 -36.24 -18.79
CA LEU A 556 -11.89 -36.59 -20.18
C LEU A 556 -10.47 -36.15 -20.52
N ALA A 557 -9.59 -37.12 -20.75
CA ALA A 557 -8.20 -36.91 -21.12
C ALA A 557 -7.80 -37.83 -22.29
N PRO A 558 -6.90 -37.39 -23.18
CA PRO A 558 -6.35 -38.19 -24.28
C PRO A 558 -5.43 -39.33 -23.78
N GLU A 559 -5.11 -40.26 -24.69
CA GLU A 559 -4.17 -41.35 -24.42
C GLU A 559 -2.76 -40.84 -24.07
N GLY A 560 -2.05 -41.59 -23.22
CA GLY A 560 -0.72 -41.22 -22.70
C GLY A 560 -0.73 -40.41 -21.39
N LEU A 561 -1.92 -40.14 -20.83
CA LEU A 561 -2.09 -39.48 -19.54
C LEU A 561 -2.73 -40.44 -18.51
N GLY A 562 -1.98 -40.80 -17.48
CA GLY A 562 -2.47 -41.58 -16.35
C GLY A 562 -3.27 -40.71 -15.39
N LEU A 563 -4.58 -40.61 -15.61
CA LEU A 563 -5.55 -39.96 -14.72
C LEU A 563 -6.72 -40.90 -14.41
N PRO A 564 -7.35 -40.78 -13.23
CA PRO A 564 -8.63 -41.43 -12.99
C PRO A 564 -9.68 -40.87 -13.95
N ARG A 565 -10.51 -41.74 -14.54
CA ARG A 565 -11.61 -41.32 -15.43
C ARG A 565 -12.75 -40.62 -14.68
N ARG A 566 -12.92 -40.96 -13.41
CA ARG A 566 -13.98 -40.42 -12.55
C ARG A 566 -13.50 -40.36 -11.11
N LEU A 567 -13.99 -39.38 -10.37
CA LEU A 567 -13.77 -39.24 -8.94
C LEU A 567 -14.96 -38.56 -8.28
N GLU A 568 -15.19 -38.90 -7.01
CA GLU A 568 -16.09 -38.16 -6.14
C GLU A 568 -15.27 -37.29 -5.19
N VAL A 569 -15.55 -35.99 -5.17
CA VAL A 569 -14.84 -35.03 -4.34
C VAL A 569 -15.73 -34.62 -3.18
N GLU A 570 -15.39 -35.09 -1.99
CA GLU A 570 -15.98 -34.65 -0.72
C GLU A 570 -15.05 -33.64 -0.03
N GLY A 571 -15.62 -32.65 0.67
CA GLY A 571 -14.85 -31.61 1.34
C GLY A 571 -14.20 -30.56 0.42
N GLY A 572 -14.53 -30.56 -0.88
CA GLY A 572 -14.12 -29.51 -1.82
C GLY A 572 -12.68 -29.60 -2.32
N MET A 573 -11.95 -30.67 -2.02
CA MET A 573 -10.59 -30.86 -2.53
C MET A 573 -10.24 -32.34 -2.71
N ALA A 574 -9.53 -32.68 -3.78
CA ALA A 574 -8.98 -34.00 -4.03
C ALA A 574 -7.54 -33.91 -4.56
N LYS A 575 -6.70 -34.87 -4.17
CA LYS A 575 -5.36 -35.03 -4.77
C LYS A 575 -5.44 -36.09 -5.87
N VAL A 576 -5.10 -35.70 -7.08
CA VAL A 576 -5.18 -36.55 -8.27
C VAL A 576 -3.76 -36.91 -8.70
N PRO A 577 -3.34 -38.19 -8.60
CA PRO A 577 -2.05 -38.61 -9.12
C PRO A 577 -2.07 -38.55 -10.64
N VAL A 578 -0.97 -38.08 -11.22
CA VAL A 578 -0.82 -37.91 -12.67
C VAL A 578 0.52 -38.43 -13.10
N ARG A 579 0.50 -39.28 -14.13
CA ARG A 579 1.68 -39.67 -14.90
C ARG A 579 1.45 -39.23 -16.34
N ALA A 580 2.34 -38.43 -16.89
CA ALA A 580 2.20 -37.87 -18.22
C ALA A 580 3.50 -38.04 -18.98
N SER A 581 3.48 -38.54 -20.22
CA SER A 581 4.63 -38.43 -21.12
C SER A 581 4.85 -36.97 -21.54
N PRO A 582 5.99 -36.59 -22.15
CA PRO A 582 6.17 -35.23 -22.64
C PRO A 582 5.12 -34.87 -23.68
N GLY A 583 4.46 -33.73 -23.51
CA GLY A 583 3.38 -33.32 -24.42
C GLY A 583 2.45 -32.25 -23.84
N ASP A 584 1.49 -31.82 -24.66
CA ASP A 584 0.41 -30.93 -24.26
C ASP A 584 -0.92 -31.67 -24.36
N TYR A 585 -1.63 -31.78 -23.24
CA TYR A 585 -2.85 -32.57 -23.11
C TYR A 585 -4.04 -31.67 -22.83
N LYS A 586 -5.05 -31.68 -23.70
CA LYS A 586 -6.34 -31.01 -23.42
C LYS A 586 -7.17 -31.89 -22.51
N ILE A 587 -7.64 -31.33 -21.40
CA ILE A 587 -8.42 -32.05 -20.39
C ILE A 587 -9.74 -31.32 -20.18
N THR A 588 -10.82 -32.09 -20.11
CA THR A 588 -12.15 -31.59 -19.73
C THR A 588 -12.56 -32.23 -18.41
N LEU A 589 -12.92 -31.41 -17.43
CA LEU A 589 -13.58 -31.85 -16.21
C LEU A 589 -15.08 -31.59 -16.36
N ARG A 590 -15.88 -32.65 -16.26
CA ARG A 590 -17.33 -32.60 -16.20
C ARG A 590 -17.77 -32.76 -14.77
N LEU A 591 -18.14 -31.65 -14.15
CA LEU A 591 -18.63 -31.59 -12.80
C LEU A 591 -20.14 -31.76 -12.77
N LYS A 592 -20.62 -32.55 -11.83
CA LYS A 592 -22.04 -32.75 -11.58
C LYS A 592 -22.33 -32.76 -10.09
N LYS A 593 -23.29 -31.94 -9.69
CA LYS A 593 -23.89 -32.03 -8.35
C LYS A 593 -25.38 -31.73 -8.41
N GLY A 594 -26.21 -32.71 -8.04
CA GLY A 594 -27.65 -32.65 -8.24
C GLY A 594 -28.01 -32.39 -9.71
N LYS A 595 -28.71 -31.28 -9.98
CA LYS A 595 -29.06 -30.84 -11.34
C LYS A 595 -28.01 -29.91 -11.98
N VAL A 596 -27.04 -29.41 -11.20
CA VAL A 596 -26.01 -28.50 -11.70
C VAL A 596 -24.95 -29.30 -12.43
N ARG A 597 -24.60 -28.84 -13.63
CA ARG A 597 -23.52 -29.39 -14.45
C ARG A 597 -22.59 -28.27 -14.87
N ARG A 598 -21.28 -28.54 -14.89
CA ARG A 598 -20.27 -27.60 -15.36
C ARG A 598 -19.19 -28.35 -16.12
N GLU A 599 -18.78 -27.80 -17.25
CA GLU A 599 -17.57 -28.22 -17.95
C GLU A 599 -16.45 -27.21 -17.72
N VAL A 600 -15.28 -27.72 -17.37
CA VAL A 600 -14.05 -26.96 -17.19
C VAL A 600 -13.00 -27.52 -18.11
N ASN A 601 -12.50 -26.69 -19.02
CA ASN A 601 -11.50 -27.07 -20.01
C ASN A 601 -10.16 -26.45 -19.67
N PHE A 602 -9.09 -27.23 -19.73
CA PHE A 602 -7.73 -26.72 -19.57
C PHE A 602 -6.70 -27.54 -20.34
N THR A 603 -5.46 -27.06 -20.38
CA THR A 603 -4.34 -27.76 -21.02
C THR A 603 -3.27 -28.06 -19.98
N LEU A 604 -3.00 -29.34 -19.77
CA LEU A 604 -1.89 -29.82 -18.96
C LEU A 604 -0.65 -29.95 -19.84
N ARG A 605 0.43 -29.29 -19.45
CA ARG A 605 1.69 -29.34 -20.20
C ARG A 605 2.68 -30.19 -19.44
N ALA A 606 3.11 -31.30 -20.00
CA ALA A 606 4.17 -32.12 -19.45
C ALA A 606 5.49 -31.79 -20.16
N ARG A 607 6.52 -31.42 -19.39
CA ARG A 607 7.82 -30.99 -19.90
C ARG A 607 8.98 -31.70 -19.20
N VAL A 608 10.13 -31.62 -19.86
CA VAL A 608 11.42 -32.18 -19.46
C VAL A 608 12.27 -31.01 -19.03
N GLU A 609 12.24 -30.67 -17.74
CA GLU A 609 13.01 -29.51 -17.27
C GLU A 609 14.52 -29.85 -17.19
N PRO A 610 15.44 -28.98 -17.67
CA PRO A 610 16.88 -29.24 -17.67
C PRO A 610 17.47 -29.56 -16.28
N GLU A 611 16.98 -28.92 -15.23
CA GLU A 611 17.43 -29.18 -13.85
C GLU A 611 17.06 -30.60 -13.38
N SER A 612 15.94 -31.13 -13.88
CA SER A 612 15.50 -32.49 -13.60
C SER A 612 16.37 -33.54 -14.30
N LEU A 613 16.91 -33.21 -15.48
CA LEU A 613 17.88 -34.02 -16.19
C LEU A 613 19.21 -34.08 -15.42
N ASN A 614 19.71 -32.93 -14.95
CA ASN A 614 20.95 -32.84 -14.18
C ASN A 614 20.89 -33.60 -12.84
N GLY A 615 19.74 -33.56 -12.15
CA GLY A 615 19.53 -34.34 -10.92
C GLY A 615 19.47 -35.85 -11.17
N PHE A 616 18.81 -36.28 -12.26
CA PHE A 616 18.75 -37.68 -12.66
C PHE A 616 20.14 -38.24 -13.04
N VAL A 617 20.93 -37.46 -13.78
CA VAL A 617 22.31 -37.81 -14.17
C VAL A 617 23.24 -37.87 -12.96
N LYS A 618 23.15 -36.93 -11.99
CA LYS A 618 23.93 -36.98 -10.73
C LYS A 618 23.61 -38.19 -9.85
N GLY A 619 22.38 -38.72 -9.93
CA GLY A 619 21.96 -39.90 -9.17
C GLY A 619 22.41 -41.24 -9.75
N MET A 620 22.83 -41.27 -11.02
CA MET A 620 23.43 -42.45 -11.63
C MET A 620 24.86 -42.63 -11.10
N LYS A 621 25.05 -43.55 -10.15
CA LYS A 621 26.40 -44.04 -9.83
C LYS A 621 26.88 -44.91 -11.01
N PRO A 622 27.95 -44.55 -11.73
CA PRO A 622 28.52 -45.42 -12.73
C PRO A 622 29.06 -46.68 -12.03
N LYS A 623 28.63 -47.87 -12.47
CA LYS A 623 29.32 -49.11 -12.13
C LYS A 623 30.53 -49.22 -13.08
N GLY A 624 31.70 -48.84 -12.60
CA GLY A 624 32.97 -48.86 -13.36
C GLY A 624 33.48 -47.45 -13.65
N GLY A 625 34.77 -47.21 -13.39
CA GLY A 625 35.35 -45.89 -13.14
C GLY A 625 35.50 -44.96 -14.35
N ALA A 626 35.11 -43.69 -14.12
CA ALA A 626 35.41 -42.42 -14.81
C ALA A 626 34.97 -42.32 -16.31
N VAL A 627 34.63 -41.17 -16.90
CA VAL A 627 35.12 -39.77 -16.78
C VAL A 627 33.97 -38.78 -17.06
N GLY A 628 34.04 -37.57 -16.47
CA GLY A 628 33.09 -36.48 -16.72
C GLY A 628 33.20 -35.88 -18.13
N GLY A 629 32.06 -35.56 -18.73
CA GLY A 629 31.93 -34.77 -19.96
C GLY A 629 30.92 -33.64 -19.77
N VAL A 630 31.22 -32.46 -20.32
CA VAL A 630 30.32 -31.30 -20.35
C VAL A 630 29.23 -31.55 -21.39
N LEU A 631 27.96 -31.48 -20.97
CA LEU A 631 26.79 -31.54 -21.85
C LEU A 631 26.51 -30.13 -22.39
N ALA A 632 26.76 -29.90 -23.67
CA ALA A 632 26.22 -28.77 -24.40
C ALA A 632 24.95 -29.23 -25.14
N CYS A 633 23.80 -28.63 -24.82
CA CYS A 633 22.58 -28.77 -25.60
C CYS A 633 22.47 -27.50 -26.43
N ASP A 634 22.66 -27.62 -27.75
CA ASP A 634 22.51 -26.51 -28.67
C ASP A 634 21.43 -26.82 -29.71
N ARG A 635 20.61 -25.80 -29.97
CA ARG A 635 19.52 -25.64 -30.95
C ARG A 635 18.08 -26.04 -30.56
N GLU A 636 17.25 -25.00 -30.58
CA GLU A 636 15.83 -25.04 -30.94
C GLU A 636 15.69 -25.62 -32.36
N GLY A 637 15.14 -26.83 -32.47
CA GLY A 637 14.67 -27.44 -33.70
C GLY A 637 13.44 -28.27 -33.40
N GLY A 638 12.38 -28.08 -34.17
CA GLY A 638 11.10 -28.79 -34.01
C GLY A 638 11.29 -30.31 -34.05
N GLU A 639 10.35 -31.01 -33.38
CA GLU A 639 10.23 -32.47 -33.30
C GLU A 639 11.28 -33.18 -32.41
N GLY A 640 11.08 -33.07 -31.09
CA GLY A 640 10.88 -34.25 -30.24
C GLY A 640 12.01 -35.28 -30.02
N LEU A 641 13.25 -35.04 -30.44
CA LEU A 641 14.38 -35.93 -30.12
C LEU A 641 15.61 -35.14 -29.68
N CYS A 642 15.96 -35.23 -28.39
CA CYS A 642 17.28 -34.85 -27.91
C CYS A 642 18.30 -35.89 -28.38
N VAL A 643 19.12 -35.54 -29.36
CA VAL A 643 20.29 -36.33 -29.75
C VAL A 643 21.43 -35.98 -28.79
N VAL A 644 21.92 -36.97 -28.04
CA VAL A 644 23.09 -36.83 -27.16
C VAL A 644 24.26 -37.53 -27.83
N GLU A 645 25.26 -36.76 -28.24
CA GLU A 645 26.49 -37.30 -28.82
C GLU A 645 27.48 -37.63 -27.69
N VAL A 646 27.85 -38.89 -27.55
CA VAL A 646 28.81 -39.35 -26.54
C VAL A 646 30.03 -39.92 -27.26
N LYS A 647 31.18 -39.25 -27.15
CA LYS A 647 32.46 -39.80 -27.62
C LYS A 647 32.99 -40.80 -26.60
N ALA A 648 32.99 -42.08 -26.95
CA ALA A 648 33.59 -43.15 -26.17
C ALA A 648 34.93 -43.61 -26.79
N PRO A 649 35.91 -44.08 -25.99
CA PRO A 649 37.15 -44.67 -26.51
C PRO A 649 36.90 -45.92 -27.38
N GLU A 650 37.81 -46.21 -28.31
CA GLU A 650 37.78 -47.43 -29.11
C GLU A 650 37.76 -48.68 -28.21
N GLY A 651 36.84 -49.61 -28.51
CA GLY A 651 36.61 -50.82 -27.71
C GLY A 651 35.48 -50.71 -26.66
N THR A 652 34.78 -49.57 -26.58
CA THR A 652 33.63 -49.42 -25.68
C THR A 652 32.40 -50.15 -26.22
N ILE A 653 31.82 -51.03 -25.40
CA ILE A 653 30.57 -51.75 -25.71
C ILE A 653 29.39 -50.99 -25.10
N VAL A 654 28.39 -50.65 -25.92
CA VAL A 654 27.23 -49.85 -25.50
C VAL A 654 25.99 -50.72 -25.45
N ALA A 655 25.61 -51.15 -24.25
CA ALA A 655 24.45 -52.01 -24.08
C ALA A 655 23.13 -51.24 -23.89
N ASP A 656 22.02 -51.83 -24.34
CA ASP A 656 20.68 -51.29 -24.12
C ASP A 656 20.19 -51.45 -22.67
N ARG A 657 18.99 -50.95 -22.35
CA ARG A 657 18.38 -51.06 -21.01
C ARG A 657 18.17 -52.50 -20.51
N LYS A 658 18.28 -53.51 -21.38
CA LYS A 658 18.19 -54.93 -21.05
C LYS A 658 19.56 -55.61 -20.95
N GLY A 659 20.65 -54.84 -21.09
CA GLY A 659 22.02 -55.31 -20.92
C GLY A 659 22.57 -56.05 -22.14
N LYS A 660 21.96 -55.89 -23.33
CA LYS A 660 22.48 -56.47 -24.56
C LYS A 660 23.48 -55.49 -25.19
N ALA A 661 24.73 -55.95 -25.28
CA ALA A 661 25.91 -55.27 -25.80
C ALA A 661 25.73 -54.65 -27.19
#